data_AF-A0A2E0DU97-F1
#
_entry.id   AF-A0A2E0DU97-F1
#
_cell.length_a   1.000
_cell.length_b   1.000
_cell.length_c   1.000
_cell.angle_alpha   90.00
_cell.angle_beta   90.00
_cell.angle_gamma   90.00
#
_symmetry.space_group_name_H-M   'P 1'
#
loop_
_entity.id
_entity.type
_entity.pdbx_description
1 polymer ?
#
loop_
_entity_poly.entity_id
_entity_poly.type
_entity_poly.pdbx_seq_one_letter_code
_entity_poly.pdbx_strand_id
1 'polypeptide(L)'
;MIPVLIMMLLALVSPSIEMSTLDENETIQSTSGRQGNLDVDCSGYTFEDLFEYDFALFTLDINDDWATGVMDAKAWVNGSKSAIVRDNLDSLFEGVPGGNDDWISTDEREAVRSIGPKCIADMETRLGIREGPSHRGNVDWNDLEFVEDGIALDEVNLVPTGHEQERSCSSPLSGDGCKEVPVTVTDDLEIHLLIAENQNNNVRFDQLPNQGSSNFTLAMNITNVTDAQLVMTFPVQQGLRISDMGFYDDGVLNENLAAPVSEFLPDGRLRIVADVDYPLGSYPMVRNMFVDFTTTAPFTNDDPIWSTLAPAEGTIIPVGTTNGEMLATEEAGMWIVDESGWSLQCTFTDAGWDIRMDEFADLYVTANGASAVGQCAGVDAFGAETEEHRNYTFAKVMDVSAVLSSDGDVIEFTPTSTGVSSSLTVLANAVQEDRDSQGCDGPCTNTGPEVTAVVDTAGVVMQLSMSGLYPGEVYIEGTATANGMLDYNFIFDLGIEKMNKPPAITIDTNLQGEEAEWELDGLKFTLNGNVIDPDGQDVSMLLSICDGQTSNFNRDNLAWEIQVSIANCIQNDVESPYTVVIVATDESGATTSLTIDVIDPNAGGSDTNDDSSSPDTNGESGGILPAPGMFATLIVGLVAAGWVSSRRD
;
A
#
# COMPACT_ATOMS: atom_id res chain seq x y z
N MET A 1 20.86 -70.36 1.67
CA MET A 1 21.20 -69.18 0.85
C MET A 1 19.86 -68.64 0.34
N ILE A 2 19.13 -67.74 1.00
CA ILE A 2 19.51 -66.42 1.53
C ILE A 2 20.34 -65.68 0.46
N PRO A 3 19.84 -64.68 -0.29
CA PRO A 3 18.52 -64.03 -0.24
C PRO A 3 17.85 -63.85 -1.63
N VAL A 4 16.65 -64.43 -1.80
CA VAL A 4 15.63 -64.00 -2.80
C VAL A 4 14.49 -63.24 -2.08
N LEU A 5 14.72 -62.87 -0.82
CA LEU A 5 13.76 -62.22 0.09
C LEU A 5 14.03 -60.69 0.24
N ILE A 6 14.80 -60.08 -0.67
CA ILE A 6 15.10 -58.62 -0.66
C ILE A 6 14.54 -57.91 -1.91
N MET A 7 13.88 -58.62 -2.82
CA MET A 7 13.28 -58.02 -4.03
C MET A 7 11.75 -58.00 -4.03
N MET A 8 11.12 -58.26 -2.87
CA MET A 8 9.67 -58.32 -2.71
C MET A 8 9.20 -57.62 -1.42
N LEU A 9 9.86 -56.53 -1.04
CA LEU A 9 9.50 -55.70 0.12
C LEU A 9 9.62 -54.18 -0.15
N LEU A 10 9.43 -53.73 -1.39
CA LEU A 10 9.42 -52.31 -1.78
C LEU A 10 8.27 -51.94 -2.73
N ALA A 11 7.22 -52.76 -2.81
CA ALA A 11 6.04 -52.52 -3.66
C ALA A 11 4.79 -52.13 -2.83
N LEU A 12 4.98 -51.34 -1.77
CA LEU A 12 3.90 -50.78 -0.95
C LEU A 12 4.28 -49.37 -0.45
N VAL A 13 4.34 -48.39 -1.36
CA VAL A 13 3.93 -47.01 -1.07
C VAL A 13 3.40 -46.42 -2.38
N SER A 14 2.09 -46.28 -2.46
CA SER A 14 1.40 -45.40 -3.39
C SER A 14 1.62 -43.94 -2.98
N PRO A 15 1.95 -43.01 -3.88
CA PRO A 15 1.58 -41.62 -3.69
C PRO A 15 0.11 -41.47 -4.11
N SER A 16 -0.69 -41.04 -3.15
CA SER A 16 -2.01 -40.45 -3.33
C SER A 16 -1.95 -39.29 -4.32
N ILE A 17 -2.96 -39.25 -5.19
CA ILE A 17 -3.30 -38.10 -6.01
C ILE A 17 -3.76 -36.99 -5.06
N GLU A 18 -3.02 -35.89 -5.00
CA GLU A 18 -3.60 -34.59 -4.70
C GLU A 18 -3.54 -33.73 -5.95
N MET A 19 -4.69 -33.14 -6.22
CA MET A 19 -5.03 -32.31 -7.35
C MET A 19 -4.74 -30.88 -6.91
N SER A 20 -3.68 -30.28 -7.44
CA SER A 20 -3.42 -28.85 -7.30
C SER A 20 -3.55 -28.20 -8.67
N THR A 21 -4.63 -27.43 -8.77
CA THR A 21 -4.84 -26.19 -9.50
C THR A 21 -3.76 -25.77 -10.49
N LEU A 22 -4.21 -25.51 -11.72
CA LEU A 22 -3.53 -24.70 -12.72
C LEU A 22 -3.34 -23.29 -12.15
N ASP A 23 -2.16 -23.00 -11.62
CA ASP A 23 -1.65 -21.64 -11.55
C ASP A 23 -0.94 -21.36 -12.88
N GLU A 24 -1.46 -20.38 -13.62
CA GLU A 24 -0.76 -19.74 -14.74
C GLU A 24 0.48 -19.04 -14.18
N ASN A 25 1.57 -19.79 -14.01
CA ASN A 25 2.87 -19.18 -13.84
C ASN A 25 3.37 -18.81 -15.23
N GLU A 26 3.50 -17.51 -15.51
CA GLU A 26 4.29 -17.03 -16.64
C GLU A 26 5.65 -17.73 -16.58
N THR A 27 5.92 -18.57 -17.59
CA THR A 27 7.23 -19.17 -17.76
C THR A 27 8.22 -18.04 -18.02
N ILE A 28 8.97 -17.63 -16.99
CA ILE A 28 10.27 -16.99 -17.18
C ILE A 28 11.10 -17.97 -18.00
N GLN A 29 11.19 -17.71 -19.31
CA GLN A 29 12.13 -18.41 -20.17
C GLN A 29 13.51 -17.96 -19.74
N SER A 30 14.15 -18.76 -18.89
CA SER A 30 15.60 -18.72 -18.75
C SER A 30 16.23 -19.02 -20.11
N THR A 31 16.70 -17.96 -20.79
CA THR A 31 17.53 -18.08 -21.97
C THR A 31 18.92 -18.54 -21.51
N SER A 32 19.05 -19.85 -21.32
CA SER A 32 20.35 -20.54 -21.20
C SER A 32 21.12 -20.37 -22.51
N GLY A 33 21.80 -19.23 -22.62
CA GLY A 33 22.53 -18.76 -23.78
C GLY A 33 23.96 -18.37 -23.43
N ARG A 34 24.68 -19.24 -22.71
CA ARG A 34 26.15 -19.26 -22.66
C ARG A 34 26.81 -18.02 -22.03
N GLN A 35 26.63 -17.84 -20.72
CA GLN A 35 27.59 -17.11 -19.89
C GLN A 35 28.90 -17.91 -19.84
N GLY A 36 29.81 -17.63 -20.78
CA GLY A 36 31.23 -17.83 -20.49
C GLY A 36 31.56 -16.97 -19.28
N ASN A 37 32.39 -17.49 -18.38
CA ASN A 37 32.86 -16.81 -17.17
C ASN A 37 33.51 -15.46 -17.57
N LEU A 38 32.71 -14.39 -17.68
CA LEU A 38 33.16 -13.01 -17.64
C LEU A 38 33.45 -12.75 -16.17
N ASP A 39 34.66 -13.13 -15.79
CA ASP A 39 35.26 -12.80 -14.51
C ASP A 39 35.70 -11.34 -14.63
N VAL A 40 34.81 -10.44 -14.21
CA VAL A 40 35.10 -8.99 -14.19
C VAL A 40 35.80 -8.72 -12.86
N ASP A 41 37.12 -8.60 -12.92
CA ASP A 41 37.95 -8.27 -11.75
C ASP A 41 37.80 -6.78 -11.44
N CYS A 42 36.98 -6.48 -10.44
CA CYS A 42 36.79 -5.12 -9.92
C CYS A 42 37.65 -4.83 -8.69
N SER A 43 38.66 -5.67 -8.42
CA SER A 43 39.51 -5.52 -7.24
C SER A 43 40.29 -4.20 -7.25
N GLY A 44 40.25 -3.50 -6.12
CA GLY A 44 40.90 -2.21 -5.94
C GLY A 44 40.19 -1.01 -6.56
N TYR A 45 39.00 -1.20 -7.15
CA TYR A 45 38.07 -0.12 -7.42
C TYR A 45 37.19 0.15 -6.21
N THR A 46 36.77 1.41 -6.06
CA THR A 46 35.70 1.78 -5.14
C THR A 46 34.45 2.17 -5.90
N PHE A 47 33.32 2.30 -5.20
CA PHE A 47 32.05 2.71 -5.80
C PHE A 47 32.18 4.00 -6.63
N GLU A 48 32.91 4.98 -6.12
CA GLU A 48 33.16 6.30 -6.70
C GLU A 48 34.09 6.26 -7.93
N ASP A 49 34.84 5.18 -8.13
CA ASP A 49 35.63 4.98 -9.35
C ASP A 49 34.76 4.51 -10.53
N LEU A 50 33.58 3.95 -10.24
CA LEU A 50 32.68 3.37 -11.24
C LEU A 50 31.42 4.21 -11.46
N PHE A 51 30.91 4.84 -10.40
CA PHE A 51 29.68 5.61 -10.41
C PHE A 51 29.95 7.07 -10.05
N GLU A 52 29.73 7.96 -11.02
CA GLU A 52 29.63 9.39 -10.76
C GLU A 52 28.17 9.73 -10.43
N TYR A 53 27.93 10.46 -9.35
CA TYR A 53 26.58 10.78 -8.90
C TYR A 53 26.49 12.23 -8.42
N ASP A 54 25.27 12.76 -8.37
CA ASP A 54 24.98 14.07 -7.79
C ASP A 54 24.74 13.99 -6.30
N PHE A 55 24.07 12.94 -5.84
CA PHE A 55 23.95 12.63 -4.42
C PHE A 55 23.90 11.11 -4.23
N ALA A 56 24.48 10.60 -3.14
CA ALA A 56 24.32 9.21 -2.75
C ALA A 56 23.97 9.08 -1.27
N LEU A 57 23.06 8.16 -0.96
CA LEU A 57 22.72 7.75 0.40
C LEU A 57 23.23 6.33 0.61
N PHE A 58 24.07 6.14 1.62
CA PHE A 58 24.54 4.83 2.07
C PHE A 58 23.94 4.56 3.45
N THR A 59 23.20 3.46 3.59
CA THR A 59 22.66 2.99 4.86
C THR A 59 23.34 1.68 5.23
N LEU A 60 23.93 1.61 6.42
CA LEU A 60 24.56 0.40 6.95
C LEU A 60 23.91 0.03 8.28
N ASP A 61 23.21 -1.08 8.31
CA ASP A 61 22.68 -1.68 9.51
C ASP A 61 23.54 -2.89 9.93
N ILE A 62 24.19 -2.79 11.08
CA ILE A 62 24.97 -3.88 11.66
C ILE A 62 24.01 -4.86 12.35
N ASN A 63 24.16 -6.16 12.09
CA ASN A 63 23.31 -7.19 12.67
C ASN A 63 23.73 -7.54 14.11
N ASP A 64 22.80 -8.14 14.88
CA ASP A 64 22.99 -8.53 16.29
C ASP A 64 24.15 -9.53 16.51
N ASP A 65 24.60 -10.21 15.46
CA ASP A 65 25.74 -11.12 15.53
C ASP A 65 27.09 -10.40 15.63
N TRP A 66 27.12 -9.08 15.41
CA TRP A 66 28.32 -8.25 15.35
C TRP A 66 29.39 -8.83 14.40
N ALA A 67 28.95 -9.42 13.29
CA ALA A 67 29.78 -10.03 12.26
C ALA A 67 29.24 -9.79 10.84
N THR A 68 27.97 -9.48 10.71
CA THR A 68 27.30 -9.22 9.42
C THR A 68 26.53 -7.91 9.45
N GLY A 69 26.12 -7.44 8.28
CA GLY A 69 25.25 -6.28 8.15
C GLY A 69 24.58 -6.18 6.79
N VAL A 70 23.66 -5.23 6.70
CA VAL A 70 22.95 -4.86 5.47
C VAL A 70 23.42 -3.47 5.07
N MET A 71 23.95 -3.34 3.86
CA MET A 71 24.32 -2.08 3.25
C MET A 71 23.42 -1.82 2.04
N ASP A 72 22.56 -0.82 2.16
CA ASP A 72 21.81 -0.28 1.03
C ASP A 72 22.50 0.99 0.53
N ALA A 73 22.53 1.18 -0.78
CA ALA A 73 23.02 2.43 -1.37
C ALA A 73 22.04 2.92 -2.44
N LYS A 74 21.74 4.21 -2.44
CA LYS A 74 20.94 4.86 -3.49
C LYS A 74 21.71 6.03 -4.03
N ALA A 75 22.04 6.00 -5.32
CA ALA A 75 22.74 7.06 -6.01
C ALA A 75 21.82 7.71 -7.05
N TRP A 76 21.70 9.03 -6.99
CA TRP A 76 20.96 9.85 -7.96
C TRP A 76 21.95 10.54 -8.90
N VAL A 77 21.70 10.41 -10.21
CA VAL A 77 22.62 10.87 -11.25
C VAL A 77 21.86 11.65 -12.30
N ASN A 78 22.21 12.92 -12.47
CA ASN A 78 21.48 13.86 -13.31
C ASN A 78 22.32 14.40 -14.48
N GLY A 79 21.62 14.70 -15.57
CA GLY A 79 22.18 15.42 -16.72
C GLY A 79 23.43 14.76 -17.31
N SER A 80 24.55 15.48 -17.31
CA SER A 80 25.78 15.00 -17.96
C SER A 80 26.43 13.81 -17.25
N LYS A 81 26.22 13.66 -15.94
CA LYS A 81 26.77 12.52 -15.19
C LYS A 81 26.07 11.22 -15.57
N SER A 82 24.77 11.29 -15.90
CA SER A 82 23.99 10.11 -16.32
C SER A 82 24.53 9.54 -17.63
N ALA A 83 24.99 10.40 -18.54
CA ALA A 83 25.66 9.96 -19.76
C ALA A 83 27.01 9.27 -19.48
N ILE A 84 27.78 9.78 -18.50
CA ILE A 84 29.05 9.18 -18.09
C ILE A 84 28.83 7.80 -17.45
N VAL A 85 27.83 7.67 -16.57
CA VAL A 85 27.50 6.38 -15.95
C VAL A 85 27.06 5.36 -17.01
N ARG A 86 26.25 5.75 -17.99
CA ARG A 86 25.88 4.86 -19.11
C ARG A 86 27.09 4.43 -19.94
N ASP A 87 27.99 5.35 -20.25
CA ASP A 87 29.23 5.08 -21.00
C ASP A 87 30.17 4.12 -20.23
N ASN A 88 30.31 4.33 -18.92
CA ASN A 88 31.09 3.45 -18.04
C ASN A 88 30.49 2.03 -17.97
N LEU A 89 29.17 1.92 -17.85
CA LEU A 89 28.47 0.63 -17.80
C LEU A 89 28.51 -0.10 -19.15
N ASP A 90 28.33 0.60 -20.27
CA ASP A 90 28.50 0.02 -21.61
C ASP A 90 29.93 -0.52 -21.81
N SER A 91 30.94 0.25 -21.38
CA SER A 91 32.35 -0.14 -21.43
C SER A 91 32.65 -1.41 -20.64
N LEU A 92 31.92 -1.68 -19.55
CA LEU A 92 32.10 -2.87 -18.71
C LEU A 92 31.81 -4.17 -19.48
N PHE A 93 31.00 -4.11 -20.53
CA PHE A 93 30.60 -5.26 -21.34
C PHE A 93 31.44 -5.43 -22.61
N GLU A 94 32.63 -4.81 -22.70
CA GLU A 94 33.54 -4.96 -23.83
C GLU A 94 33.80 -6.47 -24.14
N GLY A 95 33.40 -6.89 -25.34
CA GLY A 95 33.56 -8.29 -25.81
C GLY A 95 32.31 -9.17 -25.69
N VAL A 96 31.20 -8.64 -25.16
CA VAL A 96 29.86 -9.24 -25.21
C VAL A 96 29.10 -8.69 -26.43
N PRO A 97 28.28 -9.48 -27.15
CA PRO A 97 27.46 -8.95 -28.24
C PRO A 97 26.49 -7.87 -27.76
N GLY A 98 26.67 -6.63 -28.22
CA GLY A 98 25.90 -5.47 -27.78
C GLY A 98 26.66 -4.53 -26.86
N GLY A 99 27.77 -4.98 -26.24
CA GLY A 99 28.56 -4.16 -25.31
C GLY A 99 29.70 -3.39 -25.97
N ASN A 100 30.00 -2.23 -25.36
CA ASN A 100 30.95 -1.22 -25.80
C ASN A 100 30.68 -0.78 -27.25
N ASP A 101 29.42 -0.45 -27.55
CA ASP A 101 28.97 -0.02 -28.88
C ASP A 101 28.39 1.40 -28.93
N ASP A 102 28.56 2.17 -27.85
CA ASP A 102 28.01 3.51 -27.58
C ASP A 102 26.48 3.52 -27.35
N TRP A 103 25.86 2.35 -27.14
CA TRP A 103 24.44 2.21 -26.78
C TRP A 103 24.30 1.35 -25.53
N ILE A 104 23.36 1.71 -24.67
CA ILE A 104 22.98 0.89 -23.52
C ILE A 104 21.60 0.31 -23.75
N SER A 105 21.49 -1.00 -23.59
CA SER A 105 20.28 -1.77 -23.90
C SER A 105 19.63 -2.41 -22.66
N THR A 106 18.35 -2.77 -22.80
CA THR A 106 17.61 -3.51 -21.76
C THR A 106 18.23 -4.88 -21.49
N ASP A 107 18.89 -5.49 -22.48
CA ASP A 107 19.58 -6.78 -22.29
C ASP A 107 20.88 -6.59 -21.48
N GLU A 108 21.62 -5.51 -21.73
CA GLU A 108 22.82 -5.18 -20.95
C GLU A 108 22.49 -4.76 -19.53
N ARG A 109 21.37 -4.08 -19.31
CA ARG A 109 20.85 -3.86 -17.96
C ARG A 109 20.70 -5.17 -17.19
N GLU A 110 20.07 -6.19 -17.77
CA GLU A 110 19.93 -7.48 -17.07
C GLU A 110 21.30 -8.14 -16.84
N ALA A 111 22.27 -7.89 -17.72
CA ALA A 111 23.66 -8.28 -17.50
C ALA A 111 24.32 -7.50 -16.35
N VAL A 112 24.05 -6.20 -16.18
CA VAL A 112 24.48 -5.40 -15.00
C VAL A 112 23.95 -6.04 -13.72
N ARG A 113 22.67 -6.43 -13.68
CA ARG A 113 22.08 -7.10 -12.51
C ARG A 113 22.70 -8.46 -12.22
N SER A 114 23.18 -9.17 -13.24
CA SER A 114 23.82 -10.49 -13.07
C SER A 114 25.33 -10.44 -12.79
N ILE A 115 26.05 -9.41 -13.26
CA ILE A 115 27.51 -9.30 -13.15
C ILE A 115 27.92 -8.29 -12.09
N GLY A 116 27.15 -7.23 -11.91
CA GLY A 116 27.41 -6.18 -10.93
C GLY A 116 27.61 -6.69 -9.50
N PRO A 117 26.85 -7.68 -8.98
CA PRO A 117 27.11 -8.26 -7.66
C PRO A 117 28.53 -8.82 -7.49
N LYS A 118 29.10 -9.44 -8.53
CA LYS A 118 30.49 -9.94 -8.52
C LYS A 118 31.49 -8.81 -8.45
N CYS A 119 31.27 -7.80 -9.29
CA CYS A 119 32.11 -6.62 -9.32
C CYS A 119 32.12 -5.91 -7.96
N ILE A 120 30.94 -5.71 -7.35
CA ILE A 120 30.82 -5.07 -6.04
C ILE A 120 31.41 -5.94 -4.92
N ALA A 121 31.27 -7.26 -5.00
CA ALA A 121 31.88 -8.17 -4.03
C ALA A 121 33.42 -8.04 -3.97
N ASP A 122 34.06 -7.66 -5.09
CA ASP A 122 35.51 -7.41 -5.16
C ASP A 122 35.92 -5.98 -4.77
N MET A 123 34.98 -5.05 -4.59
CA MET A 123 35.26 -3.65 -4.24
C MET A 123 35.56 -3.46 -2.75
N GLU A 124 36.32 -2.40 -2.45
CA GLU A 124 36.53 -1.97 -1.08
C GLU A 124 35.33 -1.14 -0.57
N THR A 125 34.73 -1.54 0.55
CA THR A 125 33.66 -0.76 1.24
C THR A 125 34.18 0.54 1.85
N ARG A 126 35.52 0.70 1.94
CA ARG A 126 36.23 1.79 2.62
C ARG A 126 35.98 1.87 4.13
N LEU A 127 35.28 0.90 4.71
CA LEU A 127 34.90 0.84 6.11
C LEU A 127 35.70 -0.21 6.85
N GLY A 128 36.15 0.14 8.05
CA GLY A 128 36.85 -0.79 8.93
C GLY A 128 36.50 -0.55 10.39
N ILE A 129 36.41 -1.64 11.15
CA ILE A 129 36.14 -1.59 12.59
C ILE A 129 37.37 -2.12 13.34
N ARG A 130 37.63 -1.61 14.55
CA ARG A 130 38.72 -2.14 15.37
C ARG A 130 38.44 -1.97 16.86
N GLU A 131 38.46 -3.09 17.59
CA GLU A 131 38.31 -3.07 19.04
C GLU A 131 39.52 -2.47 19.77
N GLY A 132 39.27 -1.95 20.97
CA GLY A 132 40.26 -1.38 21.87
C GLY A 132 40.16 0.14 22.01
N PRO A 133 41.22 0.78 22.52
CA PRO A 133 41.30 2.24 22.61
C PRO A 133 41.20 2.89 21.22
N SER A 134 40.79 4.16 21.16
CA SER A 134 40.70 4.95 19.92
C SER A 134 41.89 4.71 18.98
N HIS A 135 41.60 4.23 17.77
CA HIS A 135 42.59 4.01 16.73
C HIS A 135 42.56 5.14 15.70
N ARG A 136 43.73 5.50 15.15
CA ARG A 136 43.86 6.47 14.06
C ARG A 136 44.95 5.99 13.09
N GLY A 137 44.76 6.24 11.79
CA GLY A 137 45.76 5.95 10.76
C GLY A 137 45.90 4.47 10.39
N ASN A 138 47.07 4.10 9.87
CA ASN A 138 47.35 2.76 9.34
C ASN A 138 47.54 1.72 10.45
N VAL A 139 46.41 1.16 10.89
CA VAL A 139 46.33 -0.07 11.68
C VAL A 139 45.74 -1.17 10.81
N ASP A 140 45.85 -2.42 11.28
CA ASP A 140 45.20 -3.57 10.66
C ASP A 140 43.70 -3.50 10.97
N TRP A 141 42.90 -2.94 10.07
CA TRP A 141 41.46 -2.78 10.27
C TRP A 141 40.75 -4.11 10.05
N ASN A 142 39.67 -4.35 10.79
CA ASN A 142 38.72 -5.40 10.44
C ASN A 142 37.79 -4.81 9.37
N ASP A 143 38.19 -4.99 8.12
CA ASP A 143 37.52 -4.38 6.98
C ASP A 143 36.16 -5.03 6.74
N LEU A 144 35.18 -4.20 6.39
CA LEU A 144 33.88 -4.68 5.95
C LEU A 144 34.02 -5.14 4.50
N GLU A 145 33.59 -6.37 4.22
CA GLU A 145 33.62 -6.98 2.90
C GLU A 145 32.20 -7.20 2.40
N PHE A 146 31.97 -6.94 1.13
CA PHE A 146 30.73 -7.30 0.45
C PHE A 146 30.60 -8.83 0.30
N VAL A 147 29.36 -9.31 0.31
CA VAL A 147 29.00 -10.73 0.11
C VAL A 147 28.26 -10.86 -1.22
N GLU A 148 28.90 -11.44 -2.24
CA GLU A 148 28.38 -11.59 -3.60
C GLU A 148 26.93 -12.10 -3.63
N ASP A 149 26.66 -13.23 -2.98
CA ASP A 149 25.33 -13.85 -2.95
C ASP A 149 24.28 -13.00 -2.20
N GLY A 150 24.71 -12.02 -1.40
CA GLY A 150 23.87 -11.12 -0.63
C GLY A 150 23.45 -9.86 -1.38
N ILE A 151 24.07 -9.56 -2.53
CA ILE A 151 23.89 -8.30 -3.25
C ILE A 151 22.81 -8.42 -4.32
N ALA A 152 21.85 -7.51 -4.31
CA ALA A 152 21.01 -7.20 -5.46
C ALA A 152 21.31 -5.80 -5.98
N LEU A 153 21.17 -5.62 -7.29
CA LEU A 153 21.28 -4.34 -7.95
C LEU A 153 20.00 -4.02 -8.69
N ASP A 154 19.56 -2.78 -8.54
CA ASP A 154 18.47 -2.22 -9.31
C ASP A 154 18.85 -0.87 -9.92
N GLU A 155 18.10 -0.49 -10.94
CA GLU A 155 18.30 0.76 -11.66
C GLU A 155 16.96 1.40 -11.98
N VAL A 156 16.95 2.74 -12.02
CA VAL A 156 15.84 3.49 -12.59
C VAL A 156 16.36 4.31 -13.78
N ASN A 157 15.69 4.17 -14.93
CA ASN A 157 15.96 4.92 -16.16
C ASN A 157 17.37 4.76 -16.78
N LEU A 158 18.12 3.70 -16.48
CA LEU A 158 19.35 3.34 -17.20
C LEU A 158 19.08 3.26 -18.71
N VAL A 159 17.94 2.66 -19.09
CA VAL A 159 17.34 2.75 -20.43
C VAL A 159 15.97 3.45 -20.32
N PRO A 160 15.89 4.77 -20.51
CA PRO A 160 14.66 5.54 -20.32
C PRO A 160 13.62 5.18 -21.38
N THR A 161 12.41 4.84 -20.91
CA THR A 161 11.30 4.45 -21.79
C THR A 161 10.73 5.63 -22.55
N GLY A 162 10.54 5.48 -23.87
CA GLY A 162 9.92 6.50 -24.72
C GLY A 162 10.82 7.69 -25.05
N HIS A 163 12.13 7.57 -24.78
CA HIS A 163 13.11 8.58 -25.16
C HIS A 163 13.16 8.76 -26.69
N GLU A 164 13.39 9.99 -27.18
CA GLU A 164 13.29 10.31 -28.62
C GLU A 164 14.33 9.57 -29.49
N GLN A 165 15.43 9.15 -28.88
CA GLN A 165 16.50 8.36 -29.53
C GLN A 165 16.40 6.85 -29.24
N GLU A 166 15.36 6.40 -28.54
CA GLU A 166 15.10 4.97 -28.26
C GLU A 166 14.94 4.21 -29.59
N ARG A 167 15.59 3.04 -29.68
CA ARG A 167 15.43 2.12 -30.82
C ARG A 167 15.39 0.68 -30.36
N SER A 168 15.04 -0.22 -31.28
CA SER A 168 15.17 -1.67 -31.06
C SER A 168 16.63 -2.08 -31.13
N CYS A 169 17.01 -3.04 -30.28
CA CYS A 169 18.39 -3.48 -30.17
C CYS A 169 18.96 -3.97 -31.51
N SER A 170 20.19 -3.57 -31.80
CA SER A 170 20.81 -3.82 -33.11
C SER A 170 21.45 -5.21 -33.24
N SER A 171 21.68 -5.89 -32.10
CA SER A 171 22.34 -7.18 -32.03
C SER A 171 21.43 -8.33 -32.49
N PRO A 172 21.89 -9.24 -33.37
CA PRO A 172 21.11 -10.41 -33.82
C PRO A 172 20.77 -11.43 -32.72
N LEU A 173 21.28 -11.22 -31.51
CA LEU A 173 21.13 -12.10 -30.35
C LEU A 173 20.24 -11.49 -29.25
N SER A 174 19.72 -10.28 -29.46
CA SER A 174 18.88 -9.59 -28.47
C SER A 174 17.51 -10.25 -28.29
N GLY A 175 16.96 -10.13 -27.09
CA GLY A 175 15.61 -10.63 -26.77
C GLY A 175 14.51 -9.95 -27.61
N ASP A 176 13.38 -10.66 -27.79
CA ASP A 176 12.20 -10.06 -28.41
C ASP A 176 11.71 -8.88 -27.56
N GLY A 177 11.69 -7.68 -28.16
CA GLY A 177 11.26 -6.45 -27.47
C GLY A 177 12.39 -5.61 -26.86
N CYS A 178 13.65 -6.03 -26.98
CA CYS A 178 14.81 -5.28 -26.47
C CYS A 178 14.87 -3.84 -27.02
N LYS A 179 15.12 -2.88 -26.12
CA LYS A 179 15.28 -1.45 -26.41
C LYS A 179 16.66 -0.95 -26.02
N GLU A 180 17.18 0.01 -26.77
CA GLU A 180 18.46 0.66 -26.49
C GLU A 180 18.39 2.16 -26.75
N VAL A 181 19.20 2.92 -26.00
CA VAL A 181 19.43 4.36 -26.16
C VAL A 181 20.93 4.63 -26.28
N PRO A 182 21.36 5.74 -26.93
CA PRO A 182 22.78 6.03 -26.96
C PRO A 182 23.27 6.42 -25.55
N VAL A 183 24.50 6.03 -25.18
CA VAL A 183 25.08 6.35 -23.86
C VAL A 183 25.15 7.85 -23.58
N THR A 184 25.13 8.68 -24.63
CA THR A 184 25.14 10.15 -24.53
C THR A 184 23.83 10.76 -24.01
N VAL A 185 22.79 9.96 -23.78
CA VAL A 185 21.51 10.43 -23.20
C VAL A 185 21.72 10.93 -21.78
N THR A 186 21.10 12.08 -21.48
CA THR A 186 21.28 12.80 -20.22
C THR A 186 20.06 12.72 -19.31
N ASP A 187 19.11 11.84 -19.62
CA ASP A 187 17.97 11.55 -18.74
C ASP A 187 18.50 11.06 -17.40
N ASP A 188 17.92 11.63 -16.33
CA ASP A 188 18.28 11.32 -14.95
C ASP A 188 18.09 9.82 -14.69
N LEU A 189 19.01 9.23 -13.93
CA LEU A 189 19.01 7.82 -13.58
C LEU A 189 19.29 7.62 -12.09
N GLU A 190 18.91 6.46 -11.59
CA GLU A 190 19.23 6.02 -10.23
C GLU A 190 19.88 4.64 -10.26
N ILE A 191 20.83 4.40 -9.36
CA ILE A 191 21.45 3.09 -9.13
C ILE A 191 21.25 2.71 -7.68
N HIS A 192 20.66 1.54 -7.44
CA HIS A 192 20.33 1.05 -6.11
C HIS A 192 21.13 -0.23 -5.82
N LEU A 193 21.89 -0.23 -4.73
CA LEU A 193 22.43 -1.41 -4.09
C LEU A 193 21.48 -1.85 -3.00
N LEU A 194 21.06 -3.11 -3.06
CA LEU A 194 20.05 -3.69 -2.18
C LEU A 194 20.52 -5.04 -1.63
N ILE A 195 19.81 -5.54 -0.63
CA ILE A 195 19.90 -6.94 -0.21
C ILE A 195 19.18 -7.87 -1.20
N ALA A 196 19.82 -8.98 -1.55
CA ALA A 196 19.24 -10.00 -2.41
C ALA A 196 18.07 -10.74 -1.71
N GLU A 197 17.11 -11.20 -2.51
CA GLU A 197 15.95 -11.93 -2.00
C GLU A 197 16.36 -13.15 -1.15
N ASN A 198 15.70 -13.32 0.00
CA ASN A 198 15.94 -14.40 0.96
C ASN A 198 17.35 -14.39 1.61
N GLN A 199 18.07 -13.28 1.54
CA GLN A 199 19.32 -13.08 2.28
C GLN A 199 19.08 -12.15 3.49
N ASN A 200 19.95 -12.26 4.48
CA ASN A 200 19.89 -11.45 5.71
C ASN A 200 21.09 -10.52 5.88
N ASN A 201 22.05 -10.56 4.95
CA ASN A 201 23.22 -9.69 4.94
C ASN A 201 23.82 -9.61 3.53
N ASN A 202 24.43 -8.48 3.21
CA ASN A 202 25.24 -8.29 1.99
C ASN A 202 26.64 -7.72 2.30
N VAL A 203 26.93 -7.51 3.59
CA VAL A 203 28.24 -7.16 4.12
C VAL A 203 28.60 -8.10 5.27
N ARG A 204 29.88 -8.38 5.44
CA ARG A 204 30.44 -9.17 6.54
C ARG A 204 31.79 -8.62 7.02
N PHE A 205 32.18 -8.97 8.22
CA PHE A 205 33.48 -8.66 8.81
C PHE A 205 33.82 -9.73 9.88
N ASP A 206 35.05 -9.74 10.39
CA ASP A 206 35.38 -10.66 11.49
C ASP A 206 34.54 -10.31 12.71
N GLN A 207 33.87 -11.28 13.31
CA GLN A 207 33.03 -11.03 14.49
C GLN A 207 33.84 -10.31 15.58
N LEU A 208 33.33 -9.17 16.05
CA LEU A 208 34.01 -8.43 17.12
C LEU A 208 34.06 -9.30 18.39
N PRO A 209 35.26 -9.57 18.96
CA PRO A 209 35.39 -10.44 20.13
C PRO A 209 34.51 -10.05 21.33
N ASN A 210 34.27 -8.76 21.54
CA ASN A 210 33.42 -8.25 22.61
C ASN A 210 32.01 -7.89 22.13
N GLN A 211 31.66 -8.08 20.85
CA GLN A 211 30.31 -7.84 20.32
C GLN A 211 29.76 -6.46 20.73
N GLY A 212 30.56 -5.41 20.51
CA GLY A 212 30.19 -4.03 20.88
C GLY A 212 30.23 -3.70 22.38
N SER A 213 30.46 -4.67 23.28
CA SER A 213 30.47 -4.44 24.74
C SER A 213 31.72 -3.76 25.30
N SER A 214 32.68 -3.41 24.44
CA SER A 214 33.92 -2.70 24.80
C SER A 214 34.20 -1.56 23.83
N ASN A 215 35.19 -0.71 24.13
CA ASN A 215 35.55 0.36 23.20
C ASN A 215 35.98 -0.20 21.83
N PHE A 216 35.56 0.47 20.77
CA PHE A 216 36.02 0.20 19.42
C PHE A 216 36.00 1.50 18.60
N THR A 217 36.72 1.51 17.48
CA THR A 217 36.70 2.60 16.52
C THR A 217 36.15 2.07 15.20
N LEU A 218 35.24 2.81 14.58
CA LEU A 218 34.91 2.70 13.18
C LEU A 218 35.68 3.76 12.40
N ALA A 219 36.22 3.37 11.25
CA ALA A 219 36.88 4.27 10.31
C ALA A 219 36.24 4.13 8.93
N MET A 220 36.12 5.26 8.23
CA MET A 220 35.77 5.30 6.81
C MET A 220 36.77 6.15 6.05
N ASN A 221 37.27 5.64 4.92
CA ASN A 221 38.04 6.44 3.98
C ASN A 221 37.12 7.16 2.98
N ILE A 222 37.01 8.47 3.13
CA ILE A 222 36.09 9.35 2.37
C ILE A 222 36.83 10.03 1.21
N THR A 223 38.09 9.67 0.97
CA THR A 223 38.86 10.26 -0.14
C THR A 223 38.17 9.96 -1.47
N ASN A 224 37.86 11.01 -2.24
CA ASN A 224 37.15 10.94 -3.52
C ASN A 224 35.62 10.70 -3.45
N VAL A 225 35.02 10.69 -2.25
CA VAL A 225 33.54 10.61 -2.08
C VAL A 225 32.94 12.01 -2.15
N THR A 226 32.09 12.28 -3.13
CA THR A 226 31.47 13.61 -3.32
C THR A 226 29.99 13.58 -2.95
N ASP A 227 29.51 14.60 -2.22
CA ASP A 227 28.09 14.82 -1.92
C ASP A 227 27.30 13.54 -1.57
N ALA A 228 27.64 12.90 -0.46
CA ALA A 228 26.92 11.71 0.01
C ALA A 228 26.55 11.82 1.48
N GLN A 229 25.57 11.02 1.90
CA GLN A 229 25.19 10.85 3.29
C GLN A 229 25.37 9.39 3.70
N LEU A 230 25.99 9.18 4.85
CA LEU A 230 26.15 7.88 5.46
C LEU A 230 25.28 7.79 6.72
N VAL A 231 24.42 6.78 6.76
CA VAL A 231 23.59 6.42 7.91
C VAL A 231 24.07 5.06 8.41
N MET A 232 24.50 4.98 9.66
CA MET A 232 24.93 3.71 10.28
C MET A 232 24.09 3.41 11.51
N THR A 233 23.45 2.25 11.56
CA THR A 233 22.70 1.79 12.73
C THR A 233 23.38 0.59 13.36
N PHE A 234 23.54 0.62 14.69
CA PHE A 234 24.18 -0.45 15.47
C PHE A 234 23.16 -1.24 16.28
N PRO A 235 23.40 -2.55 16.54
CA PRO A 235 22.59 -3.35 17.44
C PRO A 235 22.42 -2.71 18.81
N VAL A 236 21.31 -3.02 19.47
CA VAL A 236 21.07 -2.59 20.84
C VAL A 236 22.15 -3.20 21.73
N GLN A 237 22.98 -2.35 22.31
CA GLN A 237 24.07 -2.78 23.18
C GLN A 237 24.14 -1.87 24.40
N GLN A 238 24.05 -2.48 25.58
CA GLN A 238 24.02 -1.74 26.84
C GLN A 238 25.28 -0.87 26.99
N GLY A 239 25.04 0.41 27.21
CA GLY A 239 26.00 1.48 27.44
C GLY A 239 26.69 1.99 26.18
N LEU A 240 26.40 1.43 24.99
CA LEU A 240 27.03 1.82 23.75
C LEU A 240 26.72 3.28 23.44
N ARG A 241 27.77 4.10 23.33
CA ARG A 241 27.66 5.49 22.93
C ARG A 241 28.91 5.97 22.21
N ILE A 242 28.80 7.15 21.62
CA ILE A 242 29.94 7.82 21.01
C ILE A 242 30.79 8.49 22.08
N SER A 243 32.09 8.20 22.05
CA SER A 243 33.11 8.89 22.84
C SER A 243 33.68 10.11 22.11
N ASP A 244 33.93 9.97 20.81
CA ASP A 244 34.47 11.02 19.95
C ASP A 244 34.14 10.69 18.49
N MET A 245 34.00 11.71 17.65
CA MET A 245 33.78 11.52 16.22
C MET A 245 34.26 12.74 15.43
N GLY A 246 34.73 12.53 14.21
CA GLY A 246 35.09 13.64 13.35
C GLY A 246 35.81 13.25 12.07
N PHE A 247 36.03 14.28 11.23
CA PHE A 247 36.72 14.18 9.96
C PHE A 247 38.18 14.62 10.09
N TYR A 248 39.08 13.87 9.47
CA TYR A 248 40.51 14.11 9.54
C TYR A 248 41.10 14.17 8.12
N ASP A 249 41.74 15.31 7.81
CA ASP A 249 42.48 15.56 6.58
C ASP A 249 43.96 15.33 6.83
N ASP A 250 44.56 14.36 6.12
CA ASP A 250 45.95 13.90 6.32
C ASP A 250 46.30 13.62 7.80
N GLY A 251 45.32 13.10 8.54
CA GLY A 251 45.43 12.77 9.97
C GLY A 251 45.23 13.96 10.92
N VAL A 252 44.83 15.13 10.42
CA VAL A 252 44.54 16.33 11.22
C VAL A 252 43.03 16.58 11.25
N LEU A 253 42.47 16.75 12.45
CA LEU A 253 41.03 17.04 12.62
C LEU A 253 40.63 18.30 11.84
N ASN A 254 39.58 18.20 11.02
CA ASN A 254 39.00 19.31 10.28
C ASN A 254 37.71 19.79 10.95
N GLU A 255 37.83 20.82 11.77
CA GLU A 255 36.71 21.43 12.51
C GLU A 255 35.78 22.29 11.64
N ASN A 256 36.08 22.46 10.34
CA ASN A 256 35.23 23.27 9.44
C ASN A 256 34.11 22.46 8.79
N LEU A 257 34.17 21.13 8.86
CA LEU A 257 33.12 20.25 8.37
C LEU A 257 32.05 20.10 9.45
N ALA A 258 30.79 19.91 9.02
CA ALA A 258 29.73 19.54 9.94
C ALA A 258 30.14 18.22 10.62
N ALA A 259 30.12 18.17 11.95
CA ALA A 259 30.40 16.93 12.65
C ALA A 259 29.26 15.93 12.35
N PRO A 260 29.55 14.61 12.31
CA PRO A 260 28.49 13.63 12.31
C PRO A 260 27.59 13.82 13.54
N VAL A 261 26.35 13.35 13.44
CA VAL A 261 25.39 13.37 14.53
C VAL A 261 25.08 11.94 14.95
N SER A 262 24.84 11.74 16.25
CA SER A 262 24.38 10.47 16.79
C SER A 262 23.01 10.66 17.44
N GLU A 263 22.14 9.69 17.24
CA GLU A 263 20.82 9.61 17.85
C GLU A 263 20.55 8.19 18.34
N PHE A 264 19.80 8.07 19.42
CA PHE A 264 19.24 6.79 19.81
C PHE A 264 17.85 6.67 19.18
N LEU A 265 17.64 5.58 18.46
CA LEU A 265 16.34 5.23 17.93
C LEU A 265 15.43 4.74 19.05
N PRO A 266 14.10 4.85 18.88
CA PRO A 266 13.13 4.39 19.87
C PRO A 266 13.23 2.89 20.20
N ASP A 267 13.66 2.07 19.25
CA ASP A 267 13.94 0.64 19.48
C ASP A 267 15.23 0.38 20.31
N GLY A 268 15.93 1.45 20.72
CA GLY A 268 17.16 1.40 21.53
C GLY A 268 18.45 1.29 20.71
N ARG A 269 18.38 1.21 19.38
CA ARG A 269 19.57 1.17 18.53
C ARG A 269 20.25 2.54 18.46
N LEU A 270 21.58 2.54 18.31
CA LEU A 270 22.35 3.77 18.09
C LEU A 270 22.49 4.02 16.60
N ARG A 271 22.04 5.17 16.12
CA ARG A 271 22.20 5.61 14.73
C ARG A 271 23.17 6.79 14.64
N ILE A 272 23.98 6.78 13.60
CA ILE A 272 24.92 7.86 13.25
C ILE A 272 24.59 8.34 11.85
N VAL A 273 24.49 9.64 11.68
CA VAL A 273 24.30 10.29 10.38
C VAL A 273 25.49 11.20 10.12
N ALA A 274 26.16 11.00 8.99
CA ALA A 274 27.32 11.76 8.57
C ALA A 274 27.15 12.25 7.13
N ASP A 275 27.18 13.56 6.93
CA ASP A 275 27.32 14.14 5.60
C ASP A 275 28.78 14.04 5.19
N VAL A 276 29.05 13.26 4.14
CA VAL A 276 30.40 12.95 3.66
C VAL A 276 30.63 13.62 2.31
N ASP A 277 31.58 14.54 2.28
CA ASP A 277 31.98 15.25 1.07
C ASP A 277 33.49 15.40 0.99
N TYR A 278 34.01 15.26 -0.22
CA TYR A 278 35.42 15.40 -0.56
C TYR A 278 35.59 16.41 -1.70
N PRO A 279 36.32 17.51 -1.47
CA PRO A 279 36.62 18.45 -2.53
C PRO A 279 37.65 17.82 -3.49
N LEU A 280 37.21 17.37 -4.67
CA LEU A 280 38.05 16.69 -5.68
C LEU A 280 39.37 17.43 -6.00
N GLY A 281 39.35 18.77 -5.97
CA GLY A 281 40.55 19.60 -6.19
C GLY A 281 41.63 19.51 -5.10
N SER A 282 41.32 18.85 -3.98
CA SER A 282 42.25 18.61 -2.87
C SER A 282 43.01 17.29 -2.99
N TYR A 283 42.73 16.46 -4.00
CA TYR A 283 43.50 15.25 -4.26
C TYR A 283 45.00 15.57 -4.44
N PRO A 284 45.93 14.84 -3.80
CA PRO A 284 45.79 13.52 -3.15
C PRO A 284 45.66 13.57 -1.61
N MET A 285 45.11 14.63 -1.02
CA MET A 285 44.83 14.69 0.42
C MET A 285 43.93 13.52 0.82
N VAL A 286 44.28 12.81 1.89
CA VAL A 286 43.46 11.70 2.41
C VAL A 286 42.46 12.26 3.42
N ARG A 287 41.18 11.95 3.25
CA ARG A 287 40.12 12.28 4.22
C ARG A 287 39.58 11.01 4.85
N ASN A 288 39.56 10.95 6.17
CA ASN A 288 38.95 9.85 6.92
C ASN A 288 37.92 10.38 7.91
N MET A 289 36.83 9.63 8.09
CA MET A 289 35.96 9.75 9.26
C MET A 289 36.40 8.73 10.30
N PHE A 290 36.46 9.14 11.56
CA PHE A 290 36.60 8.22 12.68
C PHE A 290 35.44 8.43 13.64
N VAL A 291 34.92 7.31 14.14
CA VAL A 291 33.91 7.27 15.19
C VAL A 291 34.42 6.34 16.29
N ASP A 292 34.67 6.88 17.47
CA ASP A 292 35.09 6.13 18.64
C ASP A 292 33.90 5.83 19.53
N PHE A 293 33.70 4.55 19.85
CA PHE A 293 32.64 4.06 20.70
C PHE A 293 33.17 3.72 22.09
N THR A 294 32.31 3.86 23.08
CA THR A 294 32.57 3.39 24.43
C THR A 294 31.31 2.85 25.09
N THR A 295 31.50 1.91 26.02
CA THR A 295 30.46 1.44 26.95
C THR A 295 30.66 1.97 28.37
N THR A 296 31.64 2.85 28.57
CA THR A 296 31.89 3.46 29.88
C THR A 296 30.74 4.40 30.22
N ALA A 297 30.13 4.27 31.39
CA ALA A 297 29.04 5.17 31.82
C ALA A 297 29.47 6.67 31.77
N PRO A 298 28.54 7.61 31.51
CA PRO A 298 28.86 9.03 31.53
C PRO A 298 29.12 9.47 32.97
N PHE A 299 29.78 10.62 33.15
CA PHE A 299 30.03 11.15 34.50
C PHE A 299 28.73 11.45 35.26
N THR A 300 27.68 11.79 34.52
CA THR A 300 26.30 11.93 34.97
C THR A 300 25.43 11.21 33.97
N ASN A 301 24.66 10.23 34.44
CA ASN A 301 23.57 9.64 33.70
C ASN A 301 22.30 10.09 34.42
N ASP A 302 21.45 10.83 33.74
CA ASP A 302 20.15 11.19 34.30
C ASP A 302 19.20 10.02 34.05
N ASP A 303 18.36 9.70 35.03
CA ASP A 303 17.41 8.62 34.90
C ASP A 303 16.30 9.05 33.90
N PRO A 304 15.82 8.16 33.02
CA PRO A 304 14.74 8.49 32.10
C PRO A 304 13.49 8.95 32.85
N ILE A 305 12.72 9.87 32.27
CA ILE A 305 11.55 10.48 32.94
C ILE A 305 10.30 10.31 32.08
N TRP A 306 9.20 9.89 32.72
CA TRP A 306 7.89 9.92 32.07
C TRP A 306 7.50 11.33 31.67
N SER A 307 7.18 11.51 30.39
CA SER A 307 6.66 12.77 29.85
C SER A 307 5.23 13.04 30.33
N THR A 308 4.73 14.24 30.05
CA THR A 308 3.32 14.59 30.28
C THR A 308 2.36 13.96 29.28
N LEU A 309 2.87 13.41 28.17
CA LEU A 309 2.10 12.71 27.14
C LEU A 309 1.99 11.21 27.43
N ALA A 310 2.82 10.69 28.35
CA ALA A 310 2.77 9.30 28.76
C ALA A 310 1.42 8.93 29.41
N PRO A 311 0.85 7.76 29.08
CA PRO A 311 -0.39 7.29 29.69
C PRO A 311 -0.22 7.13 31.19
N ALA A 312 -1.24 7.53 31.96
CA ALA A 312 -1.23 7.46 33.42
C ALA A 312 -1.11 6.01 33.94
N GLU A 313 -0.65 5.87 35.19
CA GLU A 313 -0.66 4.58 35.90
C GLU A 313 -2.03 3.90 35.81
N GLY A 314 -2.04 2.62 35.46
CA GLY A 314 -3.26 1.82 35.32
C GLY A 314 -4.01 2.00 34.00
N THR A 315 -3.49 2.77 33.05
CA THR A 315 -4.13 2.91 31.72
C THR A 315 -4.27 1.55 31.03
N ILE A 316 -5.40 1.35 30.37
CA ILE A 316 -5.66 0.23 29.48
C ILE A 316 -5.06 0.55 28.11
N ILE A 317 -4.11 -0.28 27.67
CA ILE A 317 -3.56 -0.25 26.31
C ILE A 317 -4.35 -1.28 25.50
N PRO A 318 -5.23 -0.83 24.58
CA PRO A 318 -6.01 -1.74 23.76
C PRO A 318 -5.07 -2.50 22.82
N VAL A 319 -5.26 -3.81 22.76
CA VAL A 319 -4.64 -4.66 21.73
C VAL A 319 -5.74 -5.21 20.85
N GLY A 320 -5.40 -5.52 19.60
CA GLY A 320 -6.36 -5.96 18.59
C GLY A 320 -7.14 -7.24 18.95
N THR A 321 -7.98 -7.69 18.02
CA THR A 321 -8.95 -8.76 18.30
C THR A 321 -8.40 -10.18 18.15
N THR A 322 -7.18 -10.32 17.64
CA THR A 322 -6.49 -11.57 17.32
C THR A 322 -5.34 -11.86 18.30
N ASN A 323 -4.87 -13.10 18.33
CA ASN A 323 -3.63 -13.44 19.05
C ASN A 323 -2.44 -13.20 18.12
N GLY A 324 -1.28 -12.87 18.70
CA GLY A 324 -0.07 -12.56 17.95
C GLY A 324 0.40 -11.13 18.20
N GLU A 325 1.36 -10.69 17.40
CA GLU A 325 1.90 -9.34 17.45
C GLU A 325 0.96 -8.37 16.74
N MET A 326 0.68 -7.23 17.39
CA MET A 326 -0.22 -6.21 16.87
C MET A 326 0.30 -4.82 17.27
N LEU A 327 0.05 -3.84 16.41
CA LEU A 327 0.26 -2.43 16.75
C LEU A 327 -0.72 -2.02 17.86
N ALA A 328 -0.18 -1.48 18.96
CA ALA A 328 -0.97 -0.98 20.07
C ALA A 328 -1.11 0.55 20.05
N THR A 329 -0.05 1.26 19.63
CA THR A 329 -0.07 2.73 19.48
C THR A 329 1.18 3.21 18.74
N GLU A 330 1.03 4.26 17.94
CA GLU A 330 2.12 4.95 17.24
C GLU A 330 2.72 6.11 18.07
N GLU A 331 2.17 6.36 19.26
CA GLU A 331 2.54 7.52 20.07
C GLU A 331 3.52 7.20 21.21
N ALA A 332 4.02 5.95 21.29
CA ALA A 332 4.82 5.52 22.43
C ALA A 332 6.17 6.24 22.54
N GLY A 333 6.75 6.69 21.42
CA GLY A 333 7.98 7.51 21.41
C GLY A 333 7.90 8.82 22.18
N MET A 334 6.70 9.31 22.46
CA MET A 334 6.51 10.53 23.24
C MET A 334 6.39 10.27 24.75
N TRP A 335 6.41 9.03 25.21
CA TRP A 335 6.08 8.69 26.60
C TRP A 335 7.24 8.94 27.57
N ILE A 336 8.49 8.76 27.15
CA ILE A 336 9.65 8.94 28.00
C ILE A 336 10.58 9.98 27.36
N VAL A 337 11.22 10.77 28.21
CA VAL A 337 12.22 11.75 27.82
C VAL A 337 13.52 11.35 28.50
N ASP A 338 14.57 11.22 27.69
CA ASP A 338 15.91 10.93 28.18
C ASP A 338 16.97 11.45 27.18
N GLU A 339 18.13 11.87 27.68
CA GLU A 339 19.24 12.36 26.84
C GLU A 339 20.14 11.23 26.30
N SER A 340 20.08 10.04 26.91
CA SER A 340 20.88 8.85 26.59
C SER A 340 20.14 7.83 25.72
N GLY A 341 18.95 8.18 25.22
CA GLY A 341 18.07 7.26 24.52
C GLY A 341 17.44 6.22 25.44
N TRP A 342 16.29 5.69 25.07
CA TRP A 342 15.53 4.79 25.95
C TRP A 342 14.69 3.79 25.17
N SER A 343 14.33 2.71 25.85
CA SER A 343 13.37 1.70 25.39
C SER A 343 12.27 1.52 26.44
N LEU A 344 11.03 1.27 26.01
CA LEU A 344 9.97 0.87 26.91
C LEU A 344 10.15 -0.62 27.21
N GLN A 345 10.35 -0.98 28.48
CA GLN A 345 10.43 -2.38 28.89
C GLN A 345 9.29 -2.69 29.85
N CYS A 346 8.51 -3.73 29.54
CA CYS A 346 7.42 -4.19 30.39
C CYS A 346 7.67 -5.63 30.86
N THR A 347 7.57 -5.85 32.16
CA THR A 347 7.56 -7.19 32.73
C THR A 347 6.12 -7.66 32.93
N PHE A 348 5.75 -8.75 32.25
CA PHE A 348 4.42 -9.34 32.36
C PHE A 348 4.34 -10.41 33.44
N THR A 349 3.19 -10.45 34.11
CA THR A 349 2.88 -11.51 35.08
C THR A 349 2.48 -12.83 34.41
N ASP A 350 1.86 -12.74 33.23
CA ASP A 350 1.40 -13.86 32.42
C ASP A 350 2.41 -14.21 31.33
N ALA A 351 2.67 -15.51 31.13
CA ALA A 351 3.65 -15.96 30.15
C ALA A 351 3.15 -15.80 28.70
N GLY A 352 4.07 -15.43 27.79
CA GLY A 352 3.80 -15.27 26.35
C GLY A 352 3.25 -13.90 25.96
N TRP A 353 3.17 -12.97 26.90
CA TRP A 353 3.01 -11.55 26.61
C TRP A 353 4.37 -10.87 26.50
N ASP A 354 4.52 -10.01 25.50
CA ASP A 354 5.74 -9.24 25.28
C ASP A 354 5.43 -7.92 24.59
N ILE A 355 6.35 -6.96 24.68
CA ILE A 355 6.29 -5.72 23.91
C ILE A 355 7.59 -5.51 23.14
N ARG A 356 7.49 -4.77 22.04
CA ARG A 356 8.64 -4.17 21.39
C ARG A 356 8.26 -2.81 20.82
N MET A 357 9.24 -1.97 20.58
CA MET A 357 9.08 -0.76 19.77
C MET A 357 9.85 -0.93 18.47
N ASP A 358 9.37 -0.31 17.39
CA ASP A 358 10.11 -0.23 16.14
C ASP A 358 10.91 1.09 16.03
N GLU A 359 11.50 1.35 14.86
CA GLU A 359 12.29 2.56 14.64
C GLU A 359 11.47 3.86 14.63
N PHE A 360 10.16 3.79 14.46
CA PHE A 360 9.24 4.94 14.52
C PHE A 360 8.69 5.17 15.93
N ALA A 361 9.09 4.32 16.89
CA ALA A 361 8.55 4.27 18.24
C ALA A 361 7.12 3.75 18.33
N ASP A 362 6.69 2.98 17.34
CA ASP A 362 5.40 2.31 17.39
C ASP A 362 5.50 1.15 18.37
N LEU A 363 4.55 1.07 19.30
CA LEU A 363 4.49 0.01 20.29
C LEU A 363 3.73 -1.18 19.74
N TYR A 364 4.43 -2.30 19.59
CA TYR A 364 3.85 -3.59 19.26
C TYR A 364 3.71 -4.44 20.52
N VAL A 365 2.60 -5.17 20.60
CA VAL A 365 2.31 -6.08 21.71
C VAL A 365 2.08 -7.47 21.15
N THR A 366 2.85 -8.44 21.64
CA THR A 366 2.56 -9.86 21.41
C THR A 366 1.56 -10.32 22.45
N ALA A 367 0.31 -10.52 22.04
CA ALA A 367 -0.77 -10.95 22.93
C ALA A 367 -0.92 -12.47 22.97
N ASN A 368 -1.04 -13.02 24.19
CA ASN A 368 -1.29 -14.44 24.44
C ASN A 368 -2.47 -14.63 25.41
N GLY A 369 -3.64 -14.13 25.03
CA GLY A 369 -4.87 -14.21 25.82
C GLY A 369 -5.73 -12.94 25.73
N ALA A 370 -6.71 -12.83 26.63
CA ALA A 370 -7.64 -11.69 26.62
C ALA A 370 -7.03 -10.41 27.23
N SER A 371 -6.20 -10.55 28.26
CA SER A 371 -5.56 -9.41 28.93
C SER A 371 -4.36 -9.85 29.76
N ALA A 372 -3.37 -8.98 29.93
CA ALA A 372 -2.30 -9.10 30.92
C ALA A 372 -1.96 -7.74 31.51
N VAL A 373 -1.39 -7.74 32.72
CA VAL A 373 -0.81 -6.54 33.34
C VAL A 373 0.70 -6.59 33.15
N GLY A 374 1.23 -5.56 32.50
CA GLY A 374 2.67 -5.32 32.33
C GLY A 374 3.13 -4.19 33.23
N GLN A 375 4.16 -4.43 34.05
CA GLN A 375 4.85 -3.37 34.78
C GLN A 375 5.95 -2.80 33.89
N CYS A 376 5.81 -1.54 33.51
CA CYS A 376 6.62 -0.89 32.50
C CYS A 376 7.50 0.22 33.10
N ALA A 377 8.70 0.33 32.58
CA ALA A 377 9.64 1.42 32.86
C ALA A 377 10.30 1.86 31.56
N GLY A 378 10.66 3.14 31.49
CA GLY A 378 11.65 3.58 30.49
C GLY A 378 13.01 3.13 30.97
N VAL A 379 13.75 2.43 30.12
CA VAL A 379 15.10 1.94 30.42
C VAL A 379 16.05 2.56 29.42
N ASP A 380 16.99 3.35 29.92
CA ASP A 380 17.98 4.00 29.07
C ASP A 380 19.08 3.02 28.60
N ALA A 381 19.94 3.50 27.71
CA ALA A 381 21.06 2.69 27.23
C ALA A 381 21.99 2.19 28.35
N PHE A 382 22.04 2.84 29.52
CA PHE A 382 22.91 2.48 30.64
C PHE A 382 22.22 1.57 31.68
N GLY A 383 20.94 1.26 31.48
CA GLY A 383 20.13 0.46 32.40
C GLY A 383 19.63 1.26 33.60
N ALA A 384 19.66 2.59 33.55
CA ALA A 384 18.86 3.40 34.47
C ALA A 384 17.40 3.34 34.04
N GLU A 385 16.52 3.33 35.03
CA GLU A 385 15.09 3.15 34.83
C GLU A 385 14.35 4.38 35.34
N THR A 386 13.16 4.63 34.79
CA THR A 386 12.27 5.66 35.31
C THR A 386 12.01 5.43 36.81
N GLU A 387 12.12 6.46 37.64
CA GLU A 387 11.97 6.35 39.10
C GLU A 387 10.65 5.66 39.53
N GLU A 388 9.58 5.90 38.76
CA GLU A 388 8.29 5.25 38.92
C GLU A 388 8.08 4.21 37.80
N HIS A 389 7.72 2.99 38.18
CA HIS A 389 7.28 1.97 37.22
C HIS A 389 5.76 2.03 37.10
N ARG A 390 5.25 2.05 35.86
CA ARG A 390 3.82 2.12 35.59
C ARG A 390 3.24 0.76 35.23
N ASN A 391 2.15 0.34 35.84
CA ASN A 391 1.40 -0.84 35.45
C ASN A 391 0.37 -0.45 34.38
N TYR A 392 0.48 -1.07 33.20
CA TYR A 392 -0.52 -0.97 32.14
C TYR A 392 -1.29 -2.28 32.00
N THR A 393 -2.58 -2.16 31.67
CA THR A 393 -3.41 -3.32 31.33
C THR A 393 -3.47 -3.44 29.82
N PHE A 394 -2.77 -4.42 29.26
CA PHE A 394 -2.83 -4.74 27.84
C PHE A 394 -3.99 -5.70 27.63
N ALA A 395 -4.98 -5.33 26.82
CA ALA A 395 -6.16 -6.16 26.69
C ALA A 395 -6.93 -5.97 25.39
N LYS A 396 -7.58 -7.05 24.95
CA LYS A 396 -8.62 -6.98 23.94
C LYS A 396 -9.83 -6.28 24.56
N VAL A 397 -10.16 -5.10 24.06
CA VAL A 397 -11.20 -4.25 24.66
C VAL A 397 -12.60 -4.52 24.10
N MET A 398 -12.68 -5.06 22.89
CA MET A 398 -13.92 -5.24 22.16
C MET A 398 -13.92 -6.54 21.36
N ASP A 399 -15.07 -7.21 21.31
CA ASP A 399 -15.41 -8.24 20.33
C ASP A 399 -16.38 -7.64 19.30
N VAL A 400 -16.29 -8.09 18.06
CA VAL A 400 -17.12 -7.59 16.96
C VAL A 400 -17.76 -8.71 16.17
N SER A 401 -18.93 -8.43 15.63
CA SER A 401 -19.57 -9.22 14.58
C SER A 401 -20.34 -8.29 13.67
N ALA A 402 -20.53 -8.69 12.42
CA ALA A 402 -21.32 -7.93 11.47
C ALA A 402 -22.17 -8.88 10.63
N VAL A 403 -23.36 -8.43 10.27
CA VAL A 403 -24.21 -9.09 9.29
C VAL A 403 -24.80 -8.06 8.35
N LEU A 404 -25.09 -8.46 7.12
CA LEU A 404 -25.74 -7.60 6.16
C LEU A 404 -27.25 -7.56 6.41
N SER A 405 -27.83 -6.37 6.33
CA SER A 405 -29.27 -6.17 6.41
C SER A 405 -30.00 -6.88 5.26
N SER A 406 -31.31 -7.11 5.44
CA SER A 406 -32.11 -7.84 4.43
C SER A 406 -32.20 -7.15 3.07
N ASP A 407 -32.00 -5.83 3.02
CA ASP A 407 -31.98 -5.01 1.80
C ASP A 407 -30.58 -4.83 1.20
N GLY A 408 -29.53 -5.30 1.87
CA GLY A 408 -28.16 -5.30 1.36
C GLY A 408 -27.41 -3.97 1.44
N ASP A 409 -28.00 -2.92 2.04
CA ASP A 409 -27.42 -1.56 2.07
C ASP A 409 -26.79 -1.17 3.40
N VAL A 410 -27.04 -1.95 4.45
CA VAL A 410 -26.65 -1.61 5.81
C VAL A 410 -25.91 -2.78 6.42
N ILE A 411 -24.78 -2.48 7.06
CA ILE A 411 -24.07 -3.41 7.91
C ILE A 411 -24.63 -3.27 9.32
N GLU A 412 -25.21 -4.34 9.85
CA GLU A 412 -25.59 -4.46 11.26
C GLU A 412 -24.35 -4.87 12.07
N PHE A 413 -23.54 -3.87 12.39
CA PHE A 413 -22.30 -4.02 13.16
C PHE A 413 -22.62 -4.13 14.65
N THR A 414 -22.18 -5.19 15.30
CA THR A 414 -22.44 -5.46 16.73
C THR A 414 -21.12 -5.52 17.50
N PRO A 415 -20.58 -4.36 17.92
CA PRO A 415 -19.51 -4.31 18.90
C PRO A 415 -20.02 -4.72 20.29
N THR A 416 -19.17 -5.40 21.04
CA THR A 416 -19.42 -5.84 22.42
C THR A 416 -18.18 -5.60 23.26
N SER A 417 -18.30 -4.92 24.41
CA SER A 417 -17.17 -4.77 25.32
C SER A 417 -16.79 -6.11 25.93
N THR A 418 -15.49 -6.41 26.03
CA THR A 418 -14.98 -7.60 26.73
C THR A 418 -15.09 -7.50 28.26
N GLY A 419 -15.47 -6.32 28.77
CA GLY A 419 -15.60 -6.04 30.20
C GLY A 419 -14.34 -5.50 30.87
N VAL A 420 -13.23 -5.34 30.11
CA VAL A 420 -12.01 -4.66 30.58
C VAL A 420 -12.33 -3.20 30.93
N SER A 421 -13.04 -2.52 30.02
CA SER A 421 -13.80 -1.32 30.35
C SER A 421 -15.29 -1.66 30.46
N SER A 422 -15.98 -1.10 31.47
CA SER A 422 -17.42 -1.34 31.65
C SER A 422 -18.27 -0.81 30.50
N SER A 423 -17.78 0.19 29.78
CA SER A 423 -18.44 0.78 28.62
C SER A 423 -17.42 1.43 27.68
N LEU A 424 -17.62 1.27 26.38
CA LEU A 424 -16.86 1.91 25.32
C LEU A 424 -17.75 2.92 24.59
N THR A 425 -17.19 4.03 24.11
CA THR A 425 -17.84 4.85 23.07
C THR A 425 -17.20 4.47 21.75
N VAL A 426 -17.98 3.84 20.87
CA VAL A 426 -17.52 3.35 19.57
C VAL A 426 -18.06 4.28 18.49
N LEU A 427 -17.16 4.84 17.70
CA LEU A 427 -17.44 5.52 16.43
C LEU A 427 -17.06 4.54 15.31
N ALA A 428 -17.93 4.31 14.34
CA ALA A 428 -17.65 3.43 13.21
C ALA A 428 -18.42 3.82 11.95
N ASN A 429 -17.88 3.44 10.79
CA ASN A 429 -18.49 3.59 9.47
C ASN A 429 -18.06 2.44 8.54
N ALA A 430 -18.86 2.21 7.50
CA ALA A 430 -18.50 1.33 6.40
C ALA A 430 -17.55 2.06 5.45
N VAL A 431 -16.53 1.38 4.97
CA VAL A 431 -15.51 1.98 4.10
C VAL A 431 -15.08 1.02 2.97
N GLN A 432 -14.64 1.57 1.86
CA GLN A 432 -14.20 0.83 0.69
C GLN A 432 -13.00 1.51 0.02
N GLU A 433 -12.13 0.69 -0.58
CA GLU A 433 -11.02 1.15 -1.41
C GLU A 433 -11.49 2.00 -2.60
N ASP A 434 -10.57 2.83 -3.11
CA ASP A 434 -10.74 3.35 -4.45
C ASP A 434 -10.55 2.19 -5.44
N ARG A 435 -11.30 2.19 -6.54
CA ARG A 435 -11.32 1.10 -7.52
C ARG A 435 -9.96 0.90 -8.22
N ASP A 436 -9.04 1.86 -8.08
CA ASP A 436 -7.70 1.88 -8.68
C ASP A 436 -6.55 1.52 -7.71
N SER A 437 -6.85 1.13 -6.46
CA SER A 437 -5.87 0.70 -5.44
C SER A 437 -6.06 -0.78 -5.06
N GLN A 438 -4.97 -1.51 -4.78
CA GLN A 438 -5.02 -2.89 -4.25
C GLN A 438 -4.71 -2.89 -2.74
N GLY A 439 -5.70 -3.24 -1.91
CA GLY A 439 -5.55 -3.43 -0.46
C GLY A 439 -5.53 -2.13 0.36
N CYS A 440 -6.28 -2.10 1.46
CA CYS A 440 -6.24 -1.02 2.44
C CYS A 440 -5.17 -1.27 3.50
N ASP A 441 -4.04 -0.59 3.36
CA ASP A 441 -3.14 -0.25 4.48
C ASP A 441 -3.27 1.27 4.73
N GLY A 442 -4.39 1.70 5.32
CA GLY A 442 -4.66 3.11 5.64
C GLY A 442 -6.12 3.55 5.46
N PRO A 443 -6.41 4.87 5.55
CA PRO A 443 -7.76 5.40 5.46
C PRO A 443 -8.34 5.18 4.06
N CYS A 444 -9.49 4.52 4.02
CA CYS A 444 -10.24 4.26 2.80
C CYS A 444 -10.78 5.56 2.19
N THR A 445 -10.89 5.61 0.85
CA THR A 445 -11.29 6.83 0.13
C THR A 445 -12.81 6.97 0.01
N ASN A 446 -13.55 5.86 -0.06
CA ASN A 446 -15.01 5.87 -0.09
C ASN A 446 -15.56 5.51 1.29
N THR A 447 -16.24 6.45 1.94
CA THR A 447 -16.71 6.29 3.32
C THR A 447 -18.22 6.51 3.43
N GLY A 448 -18.89 5.59 4.11
CA GLY A 448 -20.26 5.75 4.57
C GLY A 448 -20.34 6.70 5.76
N PRO A 449 -21.56 7.12 6.15
CA PRO A 449 -21.75 8.00 7.30
C PRO A 449 -21.32 7.34 8.61
N GLU A 450 -20.65 8.13 9.46
CA GLU A 450 -20.25 7.73 10.80
C GLU A 450 -21.45 7.53 11.74
N VAL A 451 -21.34 6.50 12.59
CA VAL A 451 -22.30 6.18 13.65
C VAL A 451 -21.56 6.06 14.96
N THR A 452 -22.10 6.68 16.01
CA THR A 452 -21.57 6.56 17.37
C THR A 452 -22.54 5.82 18.28
N ALA A 453 -22.04 4.90 19.10
CA ALA A 453 -22.81 4.22 20.12
C ALA A 453 -21.99 4.03 21.41
N VAL A 454 -22.70 3.97 22.55
CA VAL A 454 -22.10 3.50 23.81
C VAL A 454 -22.37 2.02 23.93
N VAL A 455 -21.28 1.24 24.02
CA VAL A 455 -21.28 -0.22 23.96
C VAL A 455 -20.88 -0.78 25.32
N ASP A 456 -21.63 -1.74 25.84
CA ASP A 456 -21.30 -2.48 27.06
C ASP A 456 -21.12 -3.97 26.75
N THR A 457 -21.04 -4.80 27.78
CA THR A 457 -20.88 -6.27 27.65
C THR A 457 -22.09 -7.00 27.04
N ALA A 458 -23.25 -6.34 26.90
CA ALA A 458 -24.41 -6.91 26.19
C ALA A 458 -24.34 -6.68 24.68
N GLY A 459 -23.48 -5.76 24.22
CA GLY A 459 -23.34 -5.37 22.83
C GLY A 459 -24.46 -4.43 22.35
N VAL A 460 -24.20 -3.70 21.27
CA VAL A 460 -25.16 -2.79 20.63
C VAL A 460 -25.11 -2.99 19.14
N VAL A 461 -26.27 -3.08 18.48
CA VAL A 461 -26.34 -3.11 17.01
C VAL A 461 -26.27 -1.67 16.49
N MET A 462 -25.20 -1.37 15.75
CA MET A 462 -24.98 -0.15 14.99
C MET A 462 -25.34 -0.41 13.53
N GLN A 463 -26.04 0.54 12.91
CA GLN A 463 -26.45 0.44 11.50
C GLN A 463 -25.52 1.29 10.65
N LEU A 464 -24.51 0.68 10.04
CA LEU A 464 -23.56 1.38 9.20
C LEU A 464 -24.09 1.38 7.76
N SER A 465 -24.45 2.54 7.24
CA SER A 465 -24.94 2.65 5.86
C SER A 465 -23.79 2.54 4.87
N MET A 466 -24.00 1.77 3.80
CA MET A 466 -23.09 1.68 2.65
C MET A 466 -23.53 2.57 1.48
N SER A 467 -24.33 3.60 1.79
CA SER A 467 -24.72 4.62 0.81
C SER A 467 -23.47 5.36 0.33
N GLY A 468 -23.27 5.41 -0.99
CA GLY A 468 -22.09 6.02 -1.59
C GLY A 468 -20.90 5.06 -1.78
N LEU A 469 -21.00 3.81 -1.33
CA LEU A 469 -20.04 2.76 -1.66
C LEU A 469 -20.46 2.03 -2.94
N TYR A 470 -19.50 1.44 -3.65
CA TYR A 470 -19.78 0.62 -4.84
C TYR A 470 -20.03 -0.84 -4.46
N PRO A 471 -20.66 -1.64 -5.34
CA PRO A 471 -20.74 -3.08 -5.15
C PRO A 471 -19.33 -3.69 -5.04
N GLY A 472 -19.12 -4.59 -4.10
CA GLY A 472 -17.82 -5.18 -3.80
C GLY A 472 -17.52 -5.28 -2.30
N GLU A 473 -16.27 -5.60 -1.97
CA GLU A 473 -15.79 -5.74 -0.60
C GLU A 473 -15.89 -4.42 0.18
N VAL A 474 -16.26 -4.53 1.47
CA VAL A 474 -16.45 -3.40 2.38
C VAL A 474 -15.84 -3.74 3.74
N TYR A 475 -15.05 -2.80 4.25
CA TYR A 475 -14.44 -2.87 5.58
C TYR A 475 -15.23 -2.01 6.59
N ILE A 476 -14.96 -2.24 7.87
CA ILE A 476 -15.49 -1.42 8.96
C ILE A 476 -14.34 -0.71 9.64
N GLU A 477 -14.30 0.60 9.55
CA GLU A 477 -13.30 1.45 10.21
C GLU A 477 -13.93 2.18 11.38
N GLY A 478 -13.13 2.48 12.41
CA GLY A 478 -13.58 3.30 13.52
C GLY A 478 -12.59 3.43 14.66
N THR A 479 -13.09 4.04 15.74
CA THR A 479 -12.36 4.26 16.98
C THR A 479 -13.23 3.87 18.18
N ALA A 480 -12.67 3.14 19.14
CA ALA A 480 -13.28 2.88 20.43
C ALA A 480 -12.53 3.61 21.55
N THR A 481 -13.26 4.34 22.40
CA THR A 481 -12.69 5.16 23.48
C THR A 481 -13.32 4.81 24.82
N ALA A 482 -12.55 4.95 25.91
CA ALA A 482 -13.04 4.80 27.27
C ALA A 482 -12.16 5.57 28.27
N ASN A 483 -12.71 5.90 29.43
CA ASN A 483 -11.95 6.59 30.47
C ASN A 483 -10.82 5.69 31.01
N GLY A 484 -9.59 6.20 31.02
CA GLY A 484 -8.41 5.44 31.43
C GLY A 484 -7.96 4.39 30.40
N MET A 485 -8.34 4.55 29.13
CA MET A 485 -7.92 3.70 28.01
C MET A 485 -7.31 4.60 26.93
N LEU A 486 -6.30 4.10 26.20
CA LEU A 486 -5.90 4.72 24.94
C LEU A 486 -6.99 4.53 23.89
N ASP A 487 -7.06 5.43 22.92
CA ASP A 487 -8.00 5.29 21.82
C ASP A 487 -7.63 4.06 20.98
N TYR A 488 -8.61 3.20 20.72
CA TYR A 488 -8.43 1.99 19.92
C TYR A 488 -8.94 2.26 18.50
N ASN A 489 -8.03 2.55 17.58
CA ASN A 489 -8.35 2.65 16.16
C ASN A 489 -8.37 1.25 15.52
N PHE A 490 -9.34 0.98 14.67
CA PHE A 490 -9.50 -0.32 14.04
C PHE A 490 -10.00 -0.21 12.60
N ILE A 491 -9.54 -1.16 11.79
CA ILE A 491 -10.13 -1.50 10.49
C ILE A 491 -10.38 -3.02 10.52
N PHE A 492 -11.62 -3.43 10.31
CA PHE A 492 -12.01 -4.82 10.29
C PHE A 492 -12.43 -5.25 8.89
N ASP A 493 -11.73 -6.26 8.38
CA ASP A 493 -12.24 -7.14 7.34
C ASP A 493 -13.08 -8.26 7.99
N LEU A 494 -14.38 -8.25 7.71
CA LEU A 494 -15.33 -9.27 8.16
C LEU A 494 -15.93 -10.06 6.99
N GLY A 495 -15.36 -9.94 5.79
CA GLY A 495 -15.85 -10.57 4.57
C GLY A 495 -17.24 -10.09 4.17
N ILE A 496 -17.55 -8.81 4.37
CA ILE A 496 -18.81 -8.19 3.98
C ILE A 496 -18.68 -7.64 2.57
N GLU A 497 -19.61 -8.00 1.71
CA GLU A 497 -19.70 -7.47 0.35
C GLU A 497 -21.01 -6.70 0.18
N LYS A 498 -20.91 -5.48 -0.37
CA LYS A 498 -22.06 -4.73 -0.85
C LYS A 498 -22.57 -5.38 -2.14
N MET A 499 -23.83 -5.80 -2.12
CA MET A 499 -24.49 -6.37 -3.30
C MET A 499 -24.89 -5.29 -4.29
N ASN A 500 -24.74 -5.58 -5.59
CA ASN A 500 -25.22 -4.71 -6.66
C ASN A 500 -26.75 -4.67 -6.73
N LYS A 501 -27.30 -3.48 -6.94
CA LYS A 501 -28.73 -3.23 -7.16
C LYS A 501 -28.98 -2.76 -8.59
N PRO A 502 -29.93 -3.40 -9.31
CA PRO A 502 -30.17 -3.05 -10.69
C PRO A 502 -30.72 -1.61 -10.82
N PRO A 503 -30.46 -0.92 -11.95
CA PRO A 503 -30.94 0.44 -12.19
C PRO A 503 -32.47 0.55 -12.12
N ALA A 504 -32.99 1.71 -11.79
CA ALA A 504 -34.42 2.03 -11.92
C ALA A 504 -34.65 2.95 -13.13
N ILE A 505 -35.66 2.64 -13.94
CA ILE A 505 -36.06 3.42 -15.13
C ILE A 505 -37.49 3.95 -14.92
N THR A 506 -37.72 5.21 -15.27
CA THR A 506 -39.06 5.81 -15.35
C THR A 506 -39.29 6.40 -16.73
N ILE A 507 -40.55 6.53 -17.13
CA ILE A 507 -41.01 7.26 -18.32
C ILE A 507 -41.92 8.40 -17.89
N ASP A 508 -41.75 9.57 -18.49
CA ASP A 508 -42.61 10.71 -18.24
C ASP A 508 -43.85 10.65 -19.14
N THR A 509 -44.96 11.19 -18.65
CA THR A 509 -46.21 11.31 -19.42
C THR A 509 -46.45 12.75 -19.84
N ASN A 510 -46.89 12.94 -21.09
CA ASN A 510 -47.28 14.25 -21.61
C ASN A 510 -48.57 14.79 -20.95
N LEU A 511 -48.98 16.00 -21.33
CA LEU A 511 -50.19 16.66 -20.80
C LEU A 511 -51.51 15.94 -21.14
N GLN A 512 -51.47 14.97 -22.06
CA GLN A 512 -52.59 14.12 -22.46
C GLN A 512 -52.59 12.78 -21.69
N GLY A 513 -51.56 12.53 -20.87
CA GLY A 513 -51.38 11.28 -20.12
C GLY A 513 -50.78 10.15 -20.95
N GLU A 514 -50.19 10.45 -22.11
CA GLU A 514 -49.53 9.48 -22.98
C GLU A 514 -48.02 9.50 -22.73
N GLU A 515 -47.39 8.32 -22.80
CA GLU A 515 -45.96 8.10 -22.58
C GLU A 515 -45.08 8.45 -23.80
N ALA A 516 -45.70 8.60 -24.97
CA ALA A 516 -45.01 8.88 -26.23
C ALA A 516 -45.53 10.17 -26.88
N GLU A 517 -44.63 10.99 -27.40
CA GLU A 517 -44.97 12.18 -28.18
C GLU A 517 -44.67 11.94 -29.66
N TRP A 518 -45.71 11.95 -30.51
CA TRP A 518 -45.58 11.67 -31.94
C TRP A 518 -45.15 12.89 -32.76
N GLU A 519 -44.27 12.68 -33.73
CA GLU A 519 -44.02 13.66 -34.78
C GLU A 519 -45.24 13.80 -35.70
N LEU A 520 -45.38 14.96 -36.35
CA LEU A 520 -46.52 15.28 -37.23
C LEU A 520 -46.69 14.31 -38.40
N ASP A 521 -45.62 13.63 -38.81
CA ASP A 521 -45.66 12.65 -39.91
C ASP A 521 -46.14 11.26 -39.45
N GLY A 522 -46.24 11.02 -38.14
CA GLY A 522 -46.64 9.74 -37.56
C GLY A 522 -45.64 8.60 -37.80
N LEU A 523 -44.40 8.90 -38.21
CA LEU A 523 -43.38 7.88 -38.51
C LEU A 523 -42.34 7.73 -37.38
N LYS A 524 -42.37 8.66 -36.41
CA LYS A 524 -41.52 8.68 -35.24
C LYS A 524 -42.24 9.20 -34.02
N PHE A 525 -41.78 8.76 -32.86
CA PHE A 525 -42.18 9.29 -31.56
C PHE A 525 -40.97 9.49 -30.66
N THR A 526 -41.11 10.36 -29.67
CA THR A 526 -40.11 10.62 -28.65
C THR A 526 -40.58 10.02 -27.32
N LEU A 527 -39.65 9.36 -26.62
CA LEU A 527 -39.80 8.95 -25.23
C LEU A 527 -38.79 9.72 -24.38
N ASN A 528 -39.19 10.10 -23.18
CA ASN A 528 -38.29 10.69 -22.20
C ASN A 528 -38.61 10.15 -20.79
N GLY A 529 -37.65 10.29 -19.89
CA GLY A 529 -37.78 9.82 -18.52
C GLY A 529 -36.48 9.93 -17.75
N ASN A 530 -36.38 9.16 -16.67
CA ASN A 530 -35.17 9.11 -15.83
C ASN A 530 -34.63 7.69 -15.71
N VAL A 531 -33.32 7.58 -15.50
CA VAL A 531 -32.62 6.34 -15.14
C VAL A 531 -31.67 6.63 -13.99
N ILE A 532 -31.70 5.80 -12.96
CA ILE A 532 -30.85 5.93 -11.77
C ILE A 532 -30.31 4.58 -11.37
N ASP A 533 -29.02 4.51 -11.11
CA ASP A 533 -28.40 3.38 -10.43
C ASP A 533 -28.36 3.66 -8.92
N PRO A 534 -28.94 2.80 -8.07
CA PRO A 534 -28.93 3.01 -6.62
C PRO A 534 -27.54 3.02 -6.00
N ASP A 535 -26.56 2.36 -6.64
CA ASP A 535 -25.19 2.20 -6.16
C ASP A 535 -24.22 3.20 -6.80
N GLY A 536 -24.72 4.08 -7.67
CA GLY A 536 -23.93 5.11 -8.34
C GLY A 536 -23.08 4.59 -9.51
N GLN A 537 -23.35 3.37 -10.01
CA GLN A 537 -22.66 2.82 -11.16
C GLN A 537 -23.12 3.48 -12.48
N ASP A 538 -22.26 3.41 -13.49
CA ASP A 538 -22.61 3.83 -14.84
C ASP A 538 -23.67 2.89 -15.45
N VAL A 539 -24.62 3.48 -16.19
CA VAL A 539 -25.76 2.75 -16.78
C VAL A 539 -25.76 2.86 -18.30
N SER A 540 -25.85 1.71 -18.97
CA SER A 540 -26.10 1.60 -20.40
C SER A 540 -27.58 1.31 -20.66
N MET A 541 -28.15 1.86 -21.75
CA MET A 541 -29.56 1.69 -22.10
C MET A 541 -29.74 1.17 -23.52
N LEU A 542 -30.72 0.28 -23.70
CA LEU A 542 -31.09 -0.33 -24.98
C LEU A 542 -32.61 -0.31 -25.13
N LEU A 543 -33.10 0.17 -26.27
CA LEU A 543 -34.51 0.11 -26.64
C LEU A 543 -34.69 -0.90 -27.76
N SER A 544 -35.70 -1.76 -27.62
CA SER A 544 -36.13 -2.74 -28.63
C SER A 544 -37.58 -2.49 -29.06
N ILE A 545 -37.84 -2.52 -30.36
CA ILE A 545 -39.16 -2.34 -30.96
C ILE A 545 -39.22 -3.06 -32.32
N CYS A 546 -40.26 -3.88 -32.54
CA CYS A 546 -40.53 -4.56 -33.83
C CYS A 546 -39.29 -5.26 -34.44
N ASP A 547 -38.58 -6.06 -33.63
CA ASP A 547 -37.32 -6.75 -33.94
C ASP A 547 -36.12 -5.84 -34.27
N GLY A 548 -36.26 -4.52 -34.11
CA GLY A 548 -35.16 -3.56 -34.14
C GLY A 548 -34.66 -3.22 -32.74
N GLN A 549 -33.41 -2.74 -32.67
CA GLN A 549 -32.79 -2.25 -31.44
C GLN A 549 -32.05 -0.92 -31.67
N THR A 550 -31.99 -0.07 -30.66
CA THR A 550 -31.24 1.19 -30.67
C THR A 550 -30.73 1.56 -29.27
N SER A 551 -29.55 2.15 -29.19
CA SER A 551 -28.92 2.65 -27.95
C SER A 551 -28.65 4.16 -28.00
N ASN A 552 -29.28 4.88 -28.94
CA ASN A 552 -29.04 6.32 -29.18
C ASN A 552 -29.84 7.21 -28.22
N PHE A 553 -29.70 6.97 -26.91
CA PHE A 553 -30.29 7.84 -25.89
C PHE A 553 -29.48 9.13 -25.78
N ASN A 554 -30.17 10.27 -25.76
CA ASN A 554 -29.61 11.55 -25.37
C ASN A 554 -29.76 11.68 -23.84
N ARG A 555 -28.64 11.64 -23.11
CA ARG A 555 -28.63 11.66 -21.64
C ARG A 555 -28.13 12.99 -21.10
N ASP A 556 -28.83 13.54 -20.11
CA ASP A 556 -28.38 14.67 -19.30
C ASP A 556 -28.60 14.32 -17.82
N ASN A 557 -27.51 13.94 -17.13
CA ASN A 557 -27.54 13.40 -15.78
C ASN A 557 -28.47 12.18 -15.65
N LEU A 558 -29.52 12.26 -14.83
CA LEU A 558 -30.51 11.20 -14.66
C LEU A 558 -31.53 11.16 -15.81
N ALA A 559 -31.71 12.27 -16.53
CA ALA A 559 -32.72 12.37 -17.58
C ALA A 559 -32.23 11.72 -18.88
N TRP A 560 -33.14 11.07 -19.59
CA TRP A 560 -32.89 10.52 -20.91
C TRP A 560 -34.01 10.88 -21.88
N GLU A 561 -33.65 11.03 -23.14
CA GLU A 561 -34.57 11.22 -24.26
C GLU A 561 -34.14 10.32 -25.42
N ILE A 562 -35.10 9.71 -26.11
CA ILE A 562 -34.84 8.95 -27.33
C ILE A 562 -35.92 9.18 -28.37
N GLN A 563 -35.50 9.42 -29.61
CA GLN A 563 -36.40 9.44 -30.76
C GLN A 563 -36.40 8.06 -31.44
N VAL A 564 -37.59 7.48 -31.56
CA VAL A 564 -37.81 6.11 -32.05
C VAL A 564 -38.59 6.16 -33.36
N SER A 565 -38.16 5.37 -34.35
CA SER A 565 -38.84 5.25 -35.65
C SER A 565 -39.57 3.92 -35.79
N ILE A 566 -40.77 3.94 -36.36
CA ILE A 566 -41.58 2.74 -36.63
C ILE A 566 -41.25 2.06 -37.95
N ALA A 567 -40.17 2.46 -38.63
CA ALA A 567 -39.80 1.92 -39.95
C ALA A 567 -39.67 0.38 -39.96
N ASN A 568 -39.14 -0.22 -38.88
CA ASN A 568 -39.05 -1.68 -38.75
C ASN A 568 -40.42 -2.34 -38.54
N CYS A 569 -41.33 -1.70 -37.81
CA CYS A 569 -42.70 -2.18 -37.64
C CYS A 569 -43.43 -2.27 -38.99
N ILE A 570 -43.27 -1.23 -39.82
CA ILE A 570 -43.83 -1.19 -41.18
C ILE A 570 -43.20 -2.28 -42.06
N GLN A 571 -41.88 -2.50 -41.97
CA GLN A 571 -41.20 -3.54 -42.75
C GLN A 571 -41.60 -4.96 -42.35
N ASN A 572 -41.88 -5.18 -41.07
CA ASN A 572 -42.22 -6.48 -40.50
C ASN A 572 -43.75 -6.72 -40.42
N ASP A 573 -44.57 -5.83 -40.98
CA ASP A 573 -46.04 -5.91 -41.01
C ASP A 573 -46.66 -6.06 -39.61
N VAL A 574 -46.08 -5.35 -38.62
CA VAL A 574 -46.55 -5.34 -37.23
C VAL A 574 -47.64 -4.27 -37.10
N GLU A 575 -48.83 -4.66 -36.64
CA GLU A 575 -49.94 -3.72 -36.39
C GLU A 575 -49.81 -3.05 -35.02
N SER A 576 -50.23 -1.78 -34.93
CA SER A 576 -50.30 -1.03 -33.67
C SER A 576 -51.30 -1.65 -32.67
N PRO A 577 -51.03 -1.65 -31.36
CA PRO A 577 -49.95 -0.95 -30.66
C PRO A 577 -48.58 -1.60 -30.81
N TYR A 578 -47.53 -0.77 -30.87
CA TYR A 578 -46.14 -1.23 -30.90
C TYR A 578 -45.61 -1.44 -29.49
N THR A 579 -45.24 -2.68 -29.16
CA THR A 579 -44.57 -3.00 -27.89
C THR A 579 -43.12 -2.53 -27.93
N VAL A 580 -42.77 -1.66 -26.99
CA VAL A 580 -41.43 -1.11 -26.81
C VAL A 580 -40.86 -1.65 -25.50
N VAL A 581 -39.63 -2.18 -25.55
CA VAL A 581 -38.91 -2.66 -24.38
C VAL A 581 -37.65 -1.83 -24.19
N ILE A 582 -37.54 -1.13 -23.07
CA ILE A 582 -36.33 -0.42 -22.66
C ILE A 582 -35.63 -1.24 -21.59
N VAL A 583 -34.34 -1.51 -21.79
CA VAL A 583 -33.49 -2.22 -20.83
C VAL A 583 -32.37 -1.28 -20.41
N ALA A 584 -32.22 -1.06 -19.11
CA ALA A 584 -31.04 -0.43 -18.52
C ALA A 584 -30.17 -1.50 -17.88
N THR A 585 -28.86 -1.41 -18.07
CA THR A 585 -27.85 -2.35 -17.54
C THR A 585 -26.78 -1.55 -16.83
N ASP A 586 -26.56 -1.82 -15.55
CA ASP A 586 -25.44 -1.23 -14.80
C ASP A 586 -24.09 -1.84 -15.22
N GLU A 587 -23.01 -1.27 -14.70
CA GLU A 587 -21.64 -1.72 -14.96
C GLU A 587 -21.37 -3.14 -14.44
N SER A 588 -22.03 -3.54 -13.34
CA SER A 588 -21.97 -4.92 -12.80
C SER A 588 -22.76 -5.93 -13.64
N GLY A 589 -23.51 -5.47 -14.65
CA GLY A 589 -24.29 -6.30 -15.58
C GLY A 589 -25.71 -6.63 -15.11
N ALA A 590 -26.23 -6.06 -14.02
CA ALA A 590 -27.62 -6.26 -13.65
C ALA A 590 -28.54 -5.34 -14.45
N THR A 591 -29.74 -5.84 -14.75
CA THR A 591 -30.64 -5.21 -15.72
C THR A 591 -32.02 -4.96 -15.17
N THR A 592 -32.61 -3.82 -15.54
CA THR A 592 -34.03 -3.53 -15.37
C THR A 592 -34.67 -3.30 -16.73
N SER A 593 -35.85 -3.89 -16.94
CA SER A 593 -36.63 -3.73 -18.16
C SER A 593 -37.96 -3.04 -17.92
N LEU A 594 -38.29 -2.05 -18.73
CA LEU A 594 -39.58 -1.37 -18.79
C LEU A 594 -40.25 -1.69 -20.14
N THR A 595 -41.50 -2.12 -20.13
CA THR A 595 -42.27 -2.42 -21.35
C THR A 595 -43.49 -1.50 -21.42
N ILE A 596 -43.66 -0.83 -22.55
CA ILE A 596 -44.81 0.03 -22.84
C ILE A 596 -45.41 -0.33 -24.20
N ASP A 597 -46.68 0.00 -24.38
CA ASP A 597 -47.38 -0.15 -25.66
C ASP A 597 -47.69 1.23 -26.24
N VAL A 598 -47.08 1.54 -27.39
CA VAL A 598 -47.23 2.83 -28.07
C VAL A 598 -48.26 2.71 -29.20
N ILE A 599 -49.37 3.45 -29.09
CA ILE A 599 -50.44 3.45 -30.09
C ILE A 599 -50.09 4.41 -31.22
N ASP A 600 -50.14 3.92 -32.45
CA ASP A 600 -50.00 4.74 -33.66
C ASP A 600 -51.28 5.57 -33.90
N PRO A 601 -51.21 6.91 -33.91
CA PRO A 601 -52.37 7.77 -34.10
C PRO A 601 -53.00 7.63 -35.50
N ASN A 602 -52.30 7.01 -36.45
CA ASN A 602 -52.76 6.79 -37.82
C ASN A 602 -53.21 5.34 -38.08
N ALA A 603 -53.12 4.43 -37.10
CA ALA A 603 -53.61 3.06 -37.20
C ALA A 603 -55.15 3.01 -37.10
N GLY A 604 -55.83 3.46 -38.17
CA GLY A 604 -57.29 3.52 -38.18
C GLY A 604 -57.97 4.05 -39.43
N GLY A 605 -57.29 4.11 -40.57
CA GLY A 605 -57.87 4.54 -41.85
C GLY A 605 -58.71 3.46 -42.55
N SER A 606 -59.76 2.92 -41.93
CA SER A 606 -60.80 2.18 -42.67
C SER A 606 -62.19 2.66 -42.25
N ASP A 607 -62.92 3.23 -43.22
CA ASP A 607 -64.29 3.73 -43.10
C ASP A 607 -65.24 2.70 -42.48
N THR A 608 -65.79 3.02 -41.31
CA THR A 608 -67.13 2.56 -40.94
C THR A 608 -67.96 3.75 -40.50
N ASN A 609 -68.74 4.28 -41.45
CA ASN A 609 -70.02 4.90 -41.16
C ASN A 609 -70.85 3.90 -40.35
N ASP A 610 -71.24 4.26 -39.12
CA ASP A 610 -72.59 3.91 -38.69
C ASP A 610 -73.21 5.03 -37.86
N ASP A 611 -74.48 5.22 -38.17
CA ASP A 611 -75.34 6.35 -37.89
C ASP A 611 -76.16 6.09 -36.63
N SER A 612 -76.40 7.17 -35.88
CA SER A 612 -77.50 7.34 -34.94
C SER A 612 -77.55 6.42 -33.70
N SER A 613 -77.61 7.04 -32.52
CA SER A 613 -78.91 7.37 -31.90
C SER A 613 -78.72 7.65 -30.42
N SER A 614 -79.01 8.88 -30.01
CA SER A 614 -79.35 9.19 -28.63
C SER A 614 -80.84 8.94 -28.44
N PRO A 615 -81.25 8.24 -27.37
CA PRO A 615 -82.50 8.53 -26.71
C PRO A 615 -82.25 9.03 -25.29
N ASP A 616 -82.75 10.24 -25.02
CA ASP A 616 -83.06 10.75 -23.68
C ASP A 616 -83.83 9.73 -22.85
N THR A 617 -83.52 9.61 -21.55
CA THR A 617 -84.54 9.69 -20.49
C THR A 617 -83.94 9.93 -19.11
N ASN A 618 -84.58 10.88 -18.42
CA ASN A 618 -84.23 11.48 -17.13
C ASN A 618 -84.30 10.54 -15.93
N GLY A 619 -83.48 10.84 -14.91
CA GLY A 619 -83.69 10.42 -13.53
C GLY A 619 -82.56 10.82 -12.58
N GLU A 620 -82.66 12.00 -11.96
CA GLU A 620 -81.78 12.44 -10.87
C GLU A 620 -81.83 11.50 -9.65
N SER A 621 -80.67 11.12 -9.11
CA SER A 621 -80.31 11.12 -7.67
C SER A 621 -78.99 10.37 -7.45
N GLY A 622 -78.14 10.90 -6.55
CA GLY A 622 -76.74 10.53 -6.42
C GLY A 622 -76.41 9.16 -5.81
N GLY A 623 -75.17 8.75 -6.10
CA GLY A 623 -74.41 7.62 -5.53
C GLY A 623 -73.22 7.37 -6.46
N ILE A 624 -72.04 7.97 -6.24
CA ILE A 624 -70.95 7.51 -5.35
C ILE A 624 -70.75 5.99 -5.44
N LEU A 625 -69.68 5.60 -6.13
CA LEU A 625 -68.94 4.34 -6.04
C LEU A 625 -67.65 4.50 -6.88
N PRO A 626 -66.54 3.82 -6.55
CA PRO A 626 -65.67 4.03 -5.39
C PRO A 626 -64.28 4.56 -5.83
N ALA A 627 -63.60 5.28 -4.94
CA ALA A 627 -62.18 5.60 -5.07
C ALA A 627 -61.31 4.45 -4.52
N PRO A 628 -60.33 3.98 -5.30
CA PRO A 628 -59.04 3.52 -4.81
C PRO A 628 -57.96 4.53 -5.24
N GLY A 629 -56.99 4.95 -4.44
CA GLY A 629 -56.60 4.63 -3.08
C GLY A 629 -55.35 5.46 -2.80
N MET A 630 -55.28 6.05 -1.62
CA MET A 630 -54.11 6.78 -1.11
C MET A 630 -52.87 5.87 -1.10
N PHE A 631 -51.96 5.98 -2.06
CA PHE A 631 -50.56 5.52 -1.88
C PHE A 631 -49.51 6.35 -2.66
N ALA A 632 -49.90 7.29 -3.52
CA ALA A 632 -48.93 8.01 -4.37
C ALA A 632 -48.44 9.38 -3.82
N THR A 633 -48.95 9.87 -2.68
CA THR A 633 -48.67 11.25 -2.22
C THR A 633 -47.69 11.36 -1.06
N LEU A 634 -47.05 10.28 -0.61
CA LEU A 634 -46.09 10.36 0.50
C LEU A 634 -44.61 10.37 0.10
N ILE A 635 -44.26 10.09 -1.17
CA ILE A 635 -42.85 10.00 -1.62
C ILE A 635 -42.35 11.31 -2.24
N VAL A 636 -43.24 12.13 -2.82
CA VAL A 636 -42.86 13.42 -3.44
C VAL A 636 -42.55 14.52 -2.39
N GLY A 637 -42.94 14.33 -1.13
CA GLY A 637 -42.78 15.33 -0.06
C GLY A 637 -41.44 15.35 0.67
N LEU A 638 -40.59 14.33 0.56
CA LEU A 638 -39.36 14.23 1.36
C LEU A 638 -38.08 14.64 0.61
N VAL A 639 -38.08 14.60 -0.72
CA VAL A 639 -36.89 14.99 -1.52
C VAL A 639 -36.75 16.53 -1.60
N ALA A 640 -37.85 17.29 -1.55
CA ALA A 640 -37.80 18.75 -1.59
C ALA A 640 -37.39 19.42 -0.25
N ALA A 641 -37.41 18.70 0.87
CA ALA A 641 -37.04 19.24 2.18
C ALA A 641 -35.55 19.03 2.53
N GLY A 642 -34.89 18.00 1.98
CA GLY A 642 -33.47 17.73 2.24
C GLY A 642 -32.49 18.65 1.50
N TRP A 643 -32.87 19.18 0.34
CA TRP A 643 -31.99 20.01 -0.49
C TRP A 643 -32.02 21.52 -0.19
N VAL A 644 -32.91 21.98 0.70
CA VAL A 644 -32.99 23.39 1.11
C VAL A 644 -32.23 23.65 2.43
N SER A 645 -31.82 22.62 3.18
CA SER A 645 -31.05 22.82 4.43
C SER A 645 -29.53 22.73 4.31
N SER A 646 -28.96 22.33 3.15
CA SER A 646 -27.49 22.24 2.96
C SER A 646 -26.86 23.49 2.33
N ARG A 647 -27.61 24.60 2.21
CA ARG A 647 -27.06 25.92 1.87
C ARG A 647 -27.53 26.96 2.89
N ARG A 648 -27.09 26.80 4.14
CA ARG A 648 -26.82 27.90 5.07
C ARG A 648 -26.03 27.38 6.27
N ASP A 649 -24.88 28.02 6.44
CA ASP A 649 -23.76 27.80 7.36
C ASP A 649 -22.80 26.65 7.00
#